data_AF-A0A166C7F9-F1
#
_entry.id   AF-A0A166C7F9-F1
#
_cell.length_a   1.000
_cell.length_b   1.000
_cell.length_c   1.000
_cell.angle_alpha   90.00
_cell.angle_beta   90.00
_cell.angle_gamma   90.00
#
_symmetry.space_group_name_H-M   'P 1'
#
loop_
_entity.id
_entity.type
_entity.pdbx_description
1 polymer ?
#
loop_
_entity_poly.entity_id
_entity_poly.type
_entity_poly.pdbx_seq_one_letter_code
_entity_poly.pdbx_strand_id
1 'polypeptide(L)'
;MHFKLLKDCTEIVATSDERFFFNNSADEVAVLRSDLSASHLLEKLDEVEKIIRSGIVDTLSTPLSEVLKDPINRLGSRNDQGTISDELTGRIGTPSRSGQTNTFNYLYLRGLDGPYRNYLIKTGKWPLFTSQGKKKYPKRLREDRHGTTANQIINGLSFREFRAMMQDIIVDAKVPLTSKSVRLLEIDFEGLRGRLKMLSNGGIELLLKELSNLDTKVLPPAAVRRSGKERGLSSIAKAWMYLLIYGAQTLWKLPAKVFEGSINTVWAFTRIPRFTGQMASVFLPKEKHRELRGVMHSIGMHYKAESARDIQIKEIYLIFACSNYGTVEIFDFEGLDLVRACIAGWLPRHNIVPYIRGCINHYEIDDRERDEIEAHLSVRAGARAQSADPFIMYRMPYTEARNLLKAQVSTFERHTKRPFPNHFPSYIEQWIFELEKLISQIPAVRFANYLAAAHHWLRYVWLMGPDAPHSWYDVERSKHIHSNDSSVFTLKSHLEKNSINPKALAPLEKLWLLWERENQTGRVCPFQNKMDWKNPEKRGRTHRRSIPDLIVETLIEENVRETKDSEPYAFIRKCLLSDRSGNNIEHKTRVGGEIKTAQYPLQAAIIDCILHLGMRSSSARWLDSGQGDGKTVDIDRVEYVENPVNPDSKERNGALQIMQVGLDKKVLSLLMLKNKTTDLHEIPYLPEALAKRLDYIRMLQEEFNPTSEPTQAIDRKDKNKFSEATVTAKIYPLFRDPSPRNSDKAPISTDKLSRYWHRLLKHCEPIVHTKRKKIYGENTSFYPFFDVNDNPSGTFTLSVSPLSPHFLNRAFHQQLFSFLSAIRAQS
;
A
#
# COMPACT_ATOMS: atom_id res chain seq x y z
N MET A 1 10.29 52.86 3.16
CA MET A 1 9.34 52.93 4.29
C MET A 1 8.10 52.03 4.12
N HIS A 2 8.09 51.07 3.18
CA HIS A 2 6.96 50.13 2.95
C HIS A 2 7.27 48.66 3.32
N PHE A 3 8.38 48.38 4.02
CA PHE A 3 8.85 47.01 4.28
C PHE A 3 8.68 46.54 5.74
N LYS A 4 7.84 47.21 6.55
CA LYS A 4 7.67 46.88 7.98
C LYS A 4 6.24 46.49 8.38
N LEU A 5 5.37 46.14 7.42
CA LEU A 5 3.96 45.77 7.66
C LEU A 5 3.59 44.31 7.34
N LEU A 6 4.56 43.43 7.03
CA LEU A 6 4.28 42.04 6.63
C LEU A 6 4.77 41.01 7.66
N LYS A 7 4.40 41.20 8.94
CA LYS A 7 4.58 40.12 9.92
C LYS A 7 3.34 39.73 10.70
N ASP A 8 2.27 40.53 10.72
CA ASP A 8 1.05 40.22 11.47
C ASP A 8 -0.27 40.70 10.80
N CYS A 9 -0.36 40.84 9.47
CA CYS A 9 -1.58 41.35 8.82
C CYS A 9 -2.49 40.25 8.27
N THR A 10 -3.63 40.05 8.94
CA THR A 10 -4.90 39.54 8.38
C THR A 10 -5.71 40.71 7.77
N GLU A 11 -5.19 41.40 6.76
CA GLU A 11 -5.89 42.53 6.12
C GLU A 11 -6.18 42.27 4.64
N ILE A 12 -7.40 42.63 4.24
CA ILE A 12 -7.90 42.60 2.87
C ILE A 12 -7.29 43.80 2.14
N VAL A 13 -6.46 43.54 1.12
CA VAL A 13 -5.95 44.61 0.25
C VAL A 13 -6.86 44.69 -0.97
N ALA A 14 -7.61 45.79 -1.10
CA ALA A 14 -8.37 46.12 -2.30
C ALA A 14 -7.47 46.91 -3.27
N THR A 15 -7.39 46.49 -4.53
CA THR A 15 -6.74 47.30 -5.58
C THR A 15 -7.72 48.25 -6.25
N SER A 16 -7.20 49.23 -6.97
CA SER A 16 -7.96 50.27 -7.69
C SER A 16 -8.87 49.73 -8.80
N ASP A 17 -8.72 48.46 -9.18
CA ASP A 17 -9.57 47.73 -10.12
C ASP A 17 -10.46 46.69 -9.42
N GLU A 18 -10.74 46.92 -8.13
CA GLU A 18 -11.64 46.15 -7.27
C GLU A 18 -11.27 44.66 -7.11
N ARG A 19 -9.98 44.30 -7.20
CA ARG A 19 -9.53 42.94 -6.85
C ARG A 19 -9.13 42.90 -5.38
N PHE A 20 -9.47 41.80 -4.71
CA PHE A 20 -9.17 41.60 -3.30
C PHE A 20 -8.09 40.53 -3.11
N PHE A 21 -7.09 40.82 -2.28
CA PHE A 21 -6.00 39.92 -1.95
C PHE A 21 -6.08 39.45 -0.50
N PHE A 22 -5.89 38.14 -0.29
CA PHE A 22 -5.76 37.54 1.04
C PHE A 22 -4.36 36.95 1.19
N ASN A 23 -3.69 37.29 2.29
CA ASN A 23 -2.46 36.65 2.72
C ASN A 23 -2.72 35.96 4.06
N ASN A 24 -2.68 34.63 4.09
CA ASN A 24 -2.70 33.87 5.33
C ASN A 24 -1.40 33.09 5.43
N SER A 25 -0.41 33.69 6.09
CA SER A 25 0.88 33.10 6.48
C SER A 25 1.50 32.08 5.50
N ALA A 26 2.41 32.60 4.69
CA ALA A 26 3.60 31.95 4.12
C ALA A 26 3.51 31.16 2.81
N ASP A 27 2.36 30.84 2.19
CA ASP A 27 2.40 30.09 0.92
C ASP A 27 1.27 30.35 -0.11
N GLU A 28 0.35 31.31 0.07
CA GLU A 28 -0.82 31.43 -0.80
C GLU A 28 -1.25 32.87 -1.13
N VAL A 29 -1.63 33.10 -2.40
CA VAL A 29 -2.30 34.32 -2.88
C VAL A 29 -3.57 33.90 -3.62
N ALA A 30 -4.74 34.22 -3.05
CA ALA A 30 -6.02 34.11 -3.73
C ALA A 30 -6.37 35.45 -4.39
N VAL A 31 -6.84 35.41 -5.64
CA VAL A 31 -7.34 36.58 -6.38
C VAL A 31 -8.83 36.35 -6.62
N LEU A 32 -9.65 37.33 -6.23
CA LEU A 32 -11.10 37.33 -6.45
C LEU A 32 -11.51 38.57 -7.23
N ARG A 33 -12.47 38.42 -8.15
CA ARG A 33 -13.14 39.55 -8.81
C ARG A 33 -14.18 40.18 -7.88
N SER A 34 -14.43 41.48 -8.02
CA SER A 34 -15.40 42.25 -7.23
C SER A 34 -16.87 41.90 -7.47
N ASP A 35 -17.20 41.25 -8.59
CA ASP A 35 -18.56 40.89 -8.96
C ASP A 35 -19.06 39.60 -8.28
N LEU A 36 -18.25 38.99 -7.41
CA LEU A 36 -18.59 37.75 -6.73
C LEU A 36 -19.63 37.95 -5.62
N SER A 37 -20.91 37.92 -6.01
CA SER A 37 -22.03 37.90 -5.07
C SER A 37 -22.47 36.47 -4.74
N ALA A 38 -23.10 36.30 -3.58
CA ALA A 38 -23.77 35.04 -3.24
C ALA A 38 -24.85 34.65 -4.27
N SER A 39 -25.49 35.62 -4.92
CA SER A 39 -26.44 35.41 -6.02
C SER A 39 -25.75 34.79 -7.24
N HIS A 40 -24.57 35.28 -7.61
CA HIS A 40 -23.76 34.70 -8.69
C HIS A 40 -23.34 33.25 -8.37
N LEU A 41 -22.96 32.98 -7.11
CA LEU A 41 -22.66 31.62 -6.66
C LEU A 41 -23.88 30.69 -6.68
N LEU A 42 -25.07 31.19 -6.34
CA LEU A 42 -26.31 30.42 -6.42
C LEU A 42 -26.67 30.08 -7.86
N GLU A 43 -26.54 31.04 -8.79
CA GLU A 43 -26.74 30.81 -10.21
C GLU A 43 -25.76 29.74 -10.75
N LYS A 44 -24.47 29.86 -10.40
CA LYS A 44 -23.47 28.85 -10.78
C LYS A 44 -23.70 27.50 -10.14
N LEU A 45 -24.22 27.46 -8.91
CA LEU A 45 -24.58 26.20 -8.26
C LEU A 45 -25.71 25.49 -9.00
N ASP A 46 -26.70 26.24 -9.48
CA ASP A 46 -27.81 25.71 -10.27
C ASP A 46 -27.32 25.16 -11.62
N GLU A 47 -26.40 25.87 -12.29
CA GLU A 47 -25.75 25.39 -13.52
C GLU A 47 -24.96 24.09 -13.28
N VAL A 48 -24.14 24.05 -12.23
CA VAL A 48 -23.33 22.88 -11.86
C VAL A 48 -24.22 21.69 -11.50
N GLU A 49 -25.29 21.89 -10.74
CA GLU A 49 -26.24 20.83 -10.40
C GLU A 49 -26.91 20.28 -11.67
N LYS A 50 -27.37 21.15 -12.57
CA LYS A 50 -27.99 20.76 -13.83
C LYS A 50 -27.04 19.92 -14.69
N ILE A 51 -25.77 20.31 -14.77
CA ILE A 51 -24.73 19.59 -15.51
C ILE A 51 -24.48 18.21 -14.87
N ILE A 52 -24.28 18.16 -13.55
CA ILE A 52 -24.05 16.91 -12.83
C ILE A 52 -25.23 15.96 -13.01
N ARG A 53 -26.46 16.44 -12.81
CA ARG A 53 -27.67 15.64 -13.01
C ARG A 53 -27.78 15.10 -14.44
N SER A 54 -27.46 15.92 -15.44
CA SER A 54 -27.45 15.50 -16.86
C SER A 54 -26.38 14.43 -17.13
N GLY A 55 -25.17 14.60 -16.60
CA GLY A 55 -24.10 13.60 -16.71
C GLY A 55 -24.45 12.26 -16.03
N ILE A 56 -25.18 12.30 -14.92
CA ILE A 56 -25.71 11.09 -14.28
C ILE A 56 -26.73 10.39 -15.19
N VAL A 57 -27.66 11.14 -15.78
CA VAL A 57 -28.65 10.59 -16.72
C VAL A 57 -27.95 9.94 -17.90
N ASP A 58 -26.96 10.60 -18.49
CA ASP A 58 -26.21 10.06 -19.63
C ASP A 58 -25.44 8.80 -19.24
N THR A 59 -24.76 8.82 -18.10
CA THR A 59 -24.02 7.66 -17.59
C THR A 59 -24.94 6.46 -17.31
N LEU A 60 -26.10 6.68 -16.68
CA LEU A 60 -27.03 5.61 -16.33
C LEU A 60 -27.82 5.10 -17.53
N SER A 61 -28.08 5.96 -18.51
CA SER A 61 -28.82 5.60 -19.73
C SER A 61 -27.96 4.89 -20.76
N THR A 62 -26.63 5.04 -20.74
CA THR A 62 -25.76 4.41 -21.73
C THR A 62 -25.78 2.87 -21.59
N PRO A 63 -25.98 2.10 -22.68
CA PRO A 63 -25.97 0.64 -22.62
C PRO A 63 -24.68 0.08 -22.03
N LEU A 64 -24.76 -0.93 -21.16
CA LEU A 64 -23.60 -1.52 -20.50
C LEU A 64 -22.56 -2.07 -21.50
N SER A 65 -23.01 -2.57 -22.64
CA SER A 65 -22.13 -3.04 -23.73
C SER A 65 -21.24 -1.92 -24.27
N GLU A 66 -21.74 -0.68 -24.35
CA GLU A 66 -20.95 0.49 -24.75
C GLU A 66 -20.06 1.00 -23.61
N VAL A 67 -20.48 0.84 -22.36
CA VAL A 67 -19.67 1.14 -21.17
C VAL A 67 -18.45 0.21 -21.11
N LEU A 68 -18.62 -1.09 -21.39
CA LEU A 68 -17.56 -2.10 -21.36
C LEU A 68 -16.57 -2.01 -22.55
N LYS A 69 -17.00 -1.37 -23.65
CA LYS A 69 -16.13 -1.08 -24.81
C LYS A 69 -15.19 0.11 -24.57
N ASP A 70 -15.46 0.95 -23.57
CA ASP A 70 -14.65 2.13 -23.26
C ASP A 70 -13.30 1.73 -22.64
N PRO A 71 -12.15 2.10 -23.25
CA PRO A 71 -10.82 1.71 -22.77
C PRO A 71 -10.53 2.15 -21.33
N ILE A 72 -11.13 3.25 -20.89
CA ILE A 72 -10.85 3.80 -19.56
C ILE A 72 -11.54 2.96 -18.47
N ASN A 73 -12.72 2.38 -18.76
CA ASN A 73 -13.42 1.46 -17.84
C ASN A 73 -12.68 0.11 -17.67
N ARG A 74 -11.77 -0.24 -18.58
CA ARG A 74 -10.88 -1.41 -18.42
C ARG A 74 -9.70 -1.16 -17.48
N LEU A 75 -9.40 0.10 -17.13
CA LEU A 75 -8.28 0.44 -16.22
C LEU A 75 -8.65 0.23 -14.74
N GLY A 76 -9.93 0.33 -14.38
CA GLY A 76 -10.39 0.17 -12.99
C GLY A 76 -10.70 -1.27 -12.55
N SER A 77 -10.76 -2.24 -13.47
CA SER A 77 -11.37 -3.55 -13.19
C SER A 77 -10.43 -4.67 -12.74
N ARG A 78 -9.11 -4.45 -12.60
CA ARG A 78 -8.16 -5.56 -12.40
C ARG A 78 -7.44 -5.69 -11.06
N ASN A 79 -7.51 -4.70 -10.14
CA ASN A 79 -6.73 -4.78 -8.89
C ASN A 79 -7.53 -5.13 -7.62
N ASP A 80 -8.87 -5.18 -7.67
CA ASP A 80 -9.70 -5.67 -6.56
C ASP A 80 -10.54 -6.88 -7.00
N GLN A 81 -9.90 -8.04 -7.18
CA GLN A 81 -10.59 -9.33 -7.37
C GLN A 81 -11.37 -9.82 -6.10
N GLY A 82 -11.60 -8.96 -5.09
CA GLY A 82 -12.17 -9.39 -3.80
C GLY A 82 -13.53 -8.80 -3.40
N THR A 83 -13.95 -7.65 -3.94
CA THR A 83 -15.11 -6.92 -3.40
C THR A 83 -15.89 -6.11 -4.44
N ILE A 84 -15.22 -5.44 -5.37
CA ILE A 84 -15.91 -4.58 -6.34
C ILE A 84 -16.55 -5.41 -7.46
N SER A 85 -15.91 -6.51 -7.87
CA SER A 85 -16.47 -7.47 -8.83
C SER A 85 -17.75 -8.11 -8.31
N ASP A 86 -17.77 -8.65 -7.08
CA ASP A 86 -18.94 -9.38 -6.55
C ASP A 86 -20.14 -8.45 -6.27
N GLU A 87 -19.92 -7.18 -5.92
CA GLU A 87 -21.03 -6.21 -5.79
C GLU A 87 -21.49 -5.63 -7.14
N LEU A 88 -20.62 -5.48 -8.14
CA LEU A 88 -20.99 -5.01 -9.49
C LEU A 88 -21.51 -6.10 -10.44
N THR A 89 -21.11 -7.35 -10.23
CA THR A 89 -21.49 -8.50 -11.07
C THR A 89 -22.46 -9.47 -10.39
N GLY A 90 -22.56 -9.45 -9.06
CA GLY A 90 -23.26 -10.48 -8.27
C GLY A 90 -24.79 -10.53 -8.36
N ARG A 91 -25.44 -9.81 -9.28
CA ARG A 91 -26.90 -9.94 -9.55
C ARG A 91 -27.29 -9.70 -11.01
N ILE A 92 -26.37 -9.84 -11.96
CA ILE A 92 -26.77 -9.98 -13.37
C ILE A 92 -27.01 -11.47 -13.57
N GLY A 93 -28.29 -11.87 -13.66
CA GLY A 93 -28.64 -13.21 -14.11
C GLY A 93 -27.85 -13.51 -15.38
N THR A 94 -27.25 -14.70 -15.46
CA THR A 94 -26.52 -15.20 -16.63
C THR A 94 -27.15 -14.66 -17.91
N PRO A 95 -26.40 -13.98 -18.79
CA PRO A 95 -26.95 -13.46 -20.03
C PRO A 95 -27.68 -14.61 -20.74
N SER A 96 -28.97 -14.44 -21.02
CA SER A 96 -29.69 -15.43 -21.82
C SER A 96 -28.95 -15.55 -23.15
N ARG A 97 -28.81 -16.78 -23.66
CA ARG A 97 -28.09 -17.08 -24.92
C ARG A 97 -28.60 -16.30 -26.14
N SER A 98 -29.72 -15.59 -26.04
CA SER A 98 -30.26 -14.67 -27.03
C SER A 98 -29.60 -13.28 -26.89
N GLY A 99 -28.52 -13.01 -27.63
CA GLY A 99 -27.59 -11.89 -27.41
C GLY A 99 -28.07 -10.45 -27.65
N GLN A 100 -29.24 -10.02 -27.16
CA GLN A 100 -29.69 -8.63 -27.22
C GLN A 100 -30.61 -8.23 -26.06
N THR A 101 -30.11 -8.19 -24.83
CA THR A 101 -30.81 -7.45 -23.76
C THR A 101 -30.00 -6.22 -23.37
N ASN A 102 -30.63 -5.04 -23.47
CA ASN A 102 -30.12 -3.77 -22.98
C ASN A 102 -30.07 -3.81 -21.45
N THR A 103 -29.10 -4.51 -20.87
CA THR A 103 -28.84 -4.44 -19.43
C THR A 103 -28.30 -3.06 -19.10
N PHE A 104 -29.14 -2.19 -18.55
CA PHE A 104 -28.74 -0.91 -17.96
C PHE A 104 -28.18 -1.13 -16.54
N ASN A 105 -27.40 -0.18 -16.01
CA ASN A 105 -26.68 -0.29 -14.73
C ASN A 105 -27.62 -0.44 -13.52
N TYR A 106 -28.03 -1.68 -13.24
CA TYR A 106 -29.13 -2.03 -12.33
C TYR A 106 -28.85 -1.75 -10.84
N LEU A 107 -27.58 -1.73 -10.45
CA LEU A 107 -27.17 -1.59 -9.05
C LEU A 107 -27.45 -0.21 -8.44
N TYR A 108 -27.66 0.82 -9.27
CA TYR A 108 -27.91 2.18 -8.82
C TYR A 108 -29.40 2.50 -8.63
N LEU A 109 -30.31 1.67 -9.12
CA LEU A 109 -31.75 1.97 -9.12
C LEU A 109 -32.47 1.59 -7.83
N ARG A 110 -31.88 0.74 -6.97
CA ARG A 110 -32.47 0.30 -5.68
C ARG A 110 -32.79 1.45 -4.71
N GLY A 111 -32.12 2.58 -4.87
CA GLY A 111 -32.37 3.77 -4.08
C GLY A 111 -33.47 4.69 -4.66
N LEU A 112 -33.97 4.38 -5.86
CA LEU A 112 -34.94 5.16 -6.63
C LEU A 112 -36.31 4.47 -6.76
N ASP A 113 -36.58 3.43 -5.96
CA ASP A 113 -37.82 2.63 -5.96
C ASP A 113 -39.12 3.44 -5.95
N GLY A 114 -39.13 4.58 -5.27
CA GLY A 114 -40.26 5.52 -5.28
C GLY A 114 -40.37 6.30 -6.59
N PRO A 115 -39.34 7.08 -6.96
CA PRO A 115 -39.36 7.91 -8.17
C PRO A 115 -39.65 7.18 -9.48
N TYR A 116 -39.00 6.05 -9.79
CA TYR A 116 -39.30 5.37 -11.07
C TYR A 116 -40.68 4.72 -11.07
N ARG A 117 -41.20 4.29 -9.91
CA ARG A 117 -42.57 3.80 -9.79
C ARG A 117 -43.57 4.90 -10.11
N ASN A 118 -43.35 6.11 -9.58
CA ASN A 118 -44.20 7.26 -9.89
C ASN A 118 -44.16 7.61 -11.37
N TYR A 119 -42.99 7.57 -12.00
CA TYR A 119 -42.86 7.75 -13.45
C TYR A 119 -43.65 6.69 -14.23
N LEU A 120 -43.45 5.41 -13.93
CA LEU A 120 -44.12 4.31 -14.64
C LEU A 120 -45.64 4.32 -14.43
N ILE A 121 -46.13 4.77 -13.26
CA ILE A 121 -47.56 5.01 -13.01
C ILE A 121 -48.04 6.19 -13.87
N LYS A 122 -47.32 7.31 -13.87
CA LYS A 122 -47.62 8.52 -14.66
C LYS A 122 -47.69 8.21 -16.16
N THR A 123 -46.84 7.33 -16.68
CA THR A 123 -46.83 6.92 -18.09
C THR A 123 -47.72 5.72 -18.41
N GLY A 124 -48.50 5.21 -17.44
CA GLY A 124 -49.38 4.05 -17.64
C GLY A 124 -48.67 2.71 -17.89
N LYS A 125 -47.37 2.63 -17.62
CA LYS A 125 -46.53 1.43 -17.83
C LYS A 125 -46.44 0.54 -16.59
N TRP A 126 -46.87 1.03 -15.43
CA TRP A 126 -46.96 0.23 -14.23
C TRP A 126 -48.28 -0.55 -14.21
N PRO A 127 -48.26 -1.89 -14.14
CA PRO A 127 -49.48 -2.69 -14.23
C PRO A 127 -50.41 -2.40 -13.05
N LEU A 128 -51.71 -2.24 -13.37
CA LEU A 128 -52.78 -2.17 -12.39
C LEU A 128 -53.22 -3.59 -12.04
N PHE A 129 -53.20 -3.93 -10.75
CA PHE A 129 -53.75 -5.19 -10.28
C PHE A 129 -55.15 -4.96 -9.71
N THR A 130 -56.08 -5.81 -10.11
CA THR A 130 -57.41 -5.91 -9.51
C THR A 130 -57.35 -6.94 -8.38
N SER A 131 -57.32 -6.45 -7.14
CA SER A 131 -57.51 -7.30 -5.96
C SER A 131 -58.87 -6.96 -5.36
N GLN A 132 -59.78 -7.94 -5.31
CA GLN A 132 -61.15 -7.78 -4.79
C GLN A 132 -61.94 -6.66 -5.49
N GLY A 133 -61.91 -6.63 -6.83
CA GLY A 133 -62.66 -5.65 -7.64
C GLY A 133 -62.14 -4.21 -7.59
N LYS A 134 -61.14 -3.89 -6.75
CA LYS A 134 -60.52 -2.55 -6.68
C LYS A 134 -59.18 -2.55 -7.42
N LYS A 135 -59.07 -1.67 -8.42
CA LYS A 135 -57.81 -1.39 -9.13
C LYS A 135 -56.84 -0.71 -8.15
N LYS A 136 -55.72 -1.35 -7.82
CA LYS A 136 -54.67 -0.80 -6.95
C LYS A 136 -53.29 -1.02 -7.55
N TYR A 137 -52.41 -0.04 -7.40
CA TYR A 137 -51.00 -0.21 -7.70
C TYR A 137 -50.30 -0.94 -6.54
N PRO A 138 -49.59 -2.05 -6.78
CA PRO A 138 -48.91 -2.80 -5.73
C PRO A 138 -47.83 -1.93 -5.07
N LYS A 139 -47.76 -1.93 -3.73
CA LYS A 139 -46.80 -1.12 -2.96
C LYS A 139 -45.34 -1.61 -3.11
N ARG A 140 -45.13 -2.89 -3.42
CA ARG A 140 -43.83 -3.51 -3.73
C ARG A 140 -44.07 -4.62 -4.76
N LEU A 141 -43.28 -4.65 -5.84
CA LEU A 141 -43.20 -5.82 -6.71
C LEU A 141 -42.30 -6.86 -6.02
N ARG A 142 -42.87 -7.62 -5.07
CA ARG A 142 -42.39 -9.01 -4.89
C ARG A 142 -42.95 -9.79 -6.08
N GLU A 143 -42.17 -10.74 -6.59
CA GLU A 143 -42.56 -11.64 -7.69
C GLU A 143 -44.06 -11.94 -7.59
N ASP A 144 -44.83 -11.38 -8.53
CA ASP A 144 -46.21 -11.79 -8.67
C ASP A 144 -46.22 -13.24 -9.17
N ARG A 145 -47.38 -13.91 -9.10
CA ARG A 145 -47.53 -15.27 -9.63
C ARG A 145 -47.27 -15.35 -11.16
N HIS A 146 -47.06 -14.22 -11.83
CA HIS A 146 -46.80 -14.09 -13.26
C HIS A 146 -45.35 -13.68 -13.58
N GLY A 147 -44.45 -13.64 -12.59
CA GLY A 147 -43.01 -13.44 -12.76
C GLY A 147 -42.56 -12.05 -13.22
N THR A 148 -43.45 -11.04 -13.26
CA THR A 148 -43.09 -9.72 -13.80
C THR A 148 -42.52 -8.78 -12.74
N THR A 149 -41.20 -8.70 -12.67
CA THR A 149 -40.49 -7.80 -11.74
C THR A 149 -40.39 -6.38 -12.31
N ALA A 150 -40.17 -5.36 -11.46
CA ALA A 150 -39.86 -3.99 -11.91
C ALA A 150 -38.73 -3.98 -12.94
N ASN A 151 -37.80 -4.93 -12.78
CA ASN A 151 -36.67 -5.16 -13.66
C ASN A 151 -37.10 -5.55 -15.06
N GLN A 152 -38.15 -6.35 -15.22
CA GLN A 152 -38.63 -6.72 -16.54
C GLN A 152 -39.30 -5.55 -17.25
N ILE A 153 -40.05 -4.72 -16.53
CA ILE A 153 -40.65 -3.50 -17.10
C ILE A 153 -39.54 -2.52 -17.53
N ILE A 154 -38.54 -2.30 -16.66
CA ILE A 154 -37.42 -1.39 -16.95
C ILE A 154 -36.56 -1.93 -18.10
N ASN A 155 -36.25 -3.22 -18.13
CA ASN A 155 -35.49 -3.85 -19.21
C ASN A 155 -36.27 -3.89 -20.53
N GLY A 156 -37.60 -3.80 -20.48
CA GLY A 156 -38.48 -3.69 -21.65
C GLY A 156 -38.61 -2.27 -22.20
N LEU A 157 -38.10 -1.23 -21.50
CA LEU A 157 -38.08 0.13 -22.03
C LEU A 157 -37.06 0.24 -23.16
N SER A 158 -37.44 0.93 -24.23
CA SER A 158 -36.44 1.38 -25.22
C SER A 158 -35.45 2.35 -24.57
N PHE A 159 -34.25 2.48 -25.15
CA PHE A 159 -33.24 3.44 -24.67
C PHE A 159 -33.81 4.87 -24.52
N ARG A 160 -34.66 5.31 -25.46
CA ARG A 160 -35.29 6.62 -25.42
C ARG A 160 -36.23 6.76 -24.22
N GLU A 161 -37.01 5.74 -23.93
CA GLU A 161 -37.95 5.74 -22.81
C GLU A 161 -37.23 5.60 -21.46
N PHE A 162 -36.18 4.79 -21.41
CA PHE A 162 -35.34 4.68 -20.22
C PHE A 162 -34.63 6.01 -19.93
N ARG A 163 -34.04 6.66 -20.94
CA ARG A 163 -33.43 7.98 -20.77
C ARG A 163 -34.45 9.04 -20.36
N ALA A 164 -35.65 9.04 -20.96
CA ALA A 164 -36.73 9.95 -20.57
C ALA A 164 -37.18 9.72 -19.12
N MET A 165 -37.24 8.47 -18.67
CA MET A 165 -37.50 8.12 -17.26
C MET A 165 -36.41 8.67 -16.36
N MET A 166 -35.13 8.46 -16.70
CA MET A 166 -34.00 8.95 -15.91
C MET A 166 -33.95 10.48 -15.88
N GLN A 167 -34.27 11.15 -16.99
CA GLN A 167 -34.38 12.60 -17.07
C GLN A 167 -35.50 13.15 -16.16
N ASP A 168 -36.71 12.58 -16.24
CA ASP A 168 -37.85 13.01 -15.40
C ASP A 168 -37.53 12.80 -13.91
N ILE A 169 -36.87 11.69 -13.55
CA ILE A 169 -36.53 11.38 -12.16
C ILE A 169 -35.37 12.25 -11.63
N ILE A 170 -34.28 12.35 -12.38
CA ILE A 170 -33.03 12.92 -11.87
C ILE A 170 -32.97 14.42 -12.11
N VAL A 171 -33.43 14.91 -13.26
CA VAL A 171 -33.35 16.33 -13.61
C VAL A 171 -34.64 17.04 -13.23
N ASP A 172 -35.80 16.56 -13.68
CA ASP A 172 -37.05 17.34 -13.58
C ASP A 172 -37.69 17.24 -12.18
N ALA A 173 -37.72 16.04 -11.59
CA ALA A 173 -38.26 15.82 -10.25
C ALA A 173 -37.29 16.25 -9.12
N LYS A 174 -36.09 16.74 -9.47
CA LYS A 174 -35.02 17.19 -8.55
C LYS A 174 -34.82 16.26 -7.36
N VAL A 175 -34.88 14.94 -7.57
CA VAL A 175 -34.75 13.98 -6.47
C VAL A 175 -33.45 14.25 -5.70
N PRO A 176 -33.49 14.38 -4.36
CA PRO A 176 -32.29 14.65 -3.59
C PRO A 176 -31.23 13.57 -3.83
N LEU A 177 -30.02 13.97 -4.23
CA LEU A 177 -28.86 13.09 -4.40
C LEU A 177 -28.25 12.71 -3.03
N THR A 178 -29.10 12.29 -2.10
CA THR A 178 -28.73 11.92 -0.74
C THR A 178 -28.27 10.46 -0.67
N SER A 179 -27.52 10.14 0.40
CA SER A 179 -26.77 8.89 0.65
C SER A 179 -27.43 7.54 0.39
N LYS A 180 -28.75 7.48 0.19
CA LYS A 180 -29.46 6.22 -0.09
C LYS A 180 -29.75 5.97 -1.57
N SER A 181 -29.85 7.02 -2.38
CA SER A 181 -30.36 6.94 -3.77
C SER A 181 -29.26 6.58 -4.77
N VAL A 182 -28.08 7.20 -4.62
CA VAL A 182 -26.90 6.98 -5.46
C VAL A 182 -25.69 7.03 -4.54
N ARG A 183 -25.29 5.87 -3.97
CA ARG A 183 -24.23 5.76 -2.95
C ARG A 183 -22.90 6.46 -3.32
N LEU A 184 -22.66 6.71 -4.60
CA LEU A 184 -21.42 7.32 -5.08
C LEU A 184 -21.46 8.85 -5.05
N LEU A 185 -22.61 9.50 -5.20
CA LEU A 185 -22.72 10.94 -5.49
C LEU A 185 -23.33 11.75 -4.35
N GLU A 186 -23.03 11.42 -3.10
CA GLU A 186 -23.48 12.18 -1.92
C GLU A 186 -23.14 13.69 -2.05
N ILE A 187 -24.05 14.48 -2.62
CA ILE A 187 -23.90 15.92 -2.87
C ILE A 187 -25.18 16.58 -2.37
N ASP A 188 -25.04 17.44 -1.35
CA ASP A 188 -26.15 18.14 -0.72
C ASP A 188 -26.25 19.58 -1.26
N PHE A 189 -26.77 19.70 -2.48
CA PHE A 189 -26.97 21.00 -3.14
C PHE A 189 -27.92 21.92 -2.36
N GLU A 190 -28.94 21.37 -1.71
CA GLU A 190 -29.89 22.17 -0.93
C GLU A 190 -29.27 22.70 0.37
N GLY A 191 -28.48 21.87 1.07
CA GLY A 191 -27.69 22.34 2.20
C GLY A 191 -26.71 23.44 1.81
N LEU A 192 -26.12 23.35 0.61
CA LEU A 192 -25.26 24.39 0.07
C LEU A 192 -26.02 25.67 -0.32
N ARG A 193 -27.16 25.56 -1.01
CA ARG A 193 -28.05 26.71 -1.31
C ARG A 193 -28.48 27.41 -0.03
N GLY A 194 -28.87 26.65 1.00
CA GLY A 194 -29.26 27.20 2.30
C GLY A 194 -28.13 28.00 2.94
N ARG A 195 -26.89 27.48 2.90
CA ARG A 195 -25.70 28.20 3.38
C ARG A 195 -25.39 29.45 2.55
N LEU A 196 -25.41 29.37 1.22
CA LEU A 196 -25.18 30.52 0.34
C LEU A 196 -26.23 31.62 0.53
N LYS A 197 -27.50 31.27 0.75
CA LYS A 197 -28.57 32.22 1.10
C LYS A 197 -28.42 32.82 2.50
N MET A 198 -27.85 32.08 3.46
CA MET A 198 -27.49 32.68 4.75
C MET A 198 -26.34 33.67 4.59
N LEU A 199 -25.38 33.35 3.72
CA LEU A 199 -24.21 34.19 3.43
C LEU A 199 -24.54 35.42 2.57
N SER A 200 -25.57 35.37 1.72
CA SER A 200 -26.03 36.54 0.95
C SER A 200 -26.46 37.70 1.85
N ASN A 201 -26.84 37.41 3.09
CA ASN A 201 -27.25 38.42 4.07
C ASN A 201 -26.07 38.97 4.89
N GLY A 202 -24.89 38.33 4.84
CA GLY A 202 -23.72 38.66 5.66
C GLY A 202 -22.59 39.39 4.93
N GLY A 203 -22.78 39.75 3.66
CA GLY A 203 -21.76 40.41 2.84
C GLY A 203 -20.64 39.47 2.36
N ILE A 204 -19.81 39.96 1.44
CA ILE A 204 -18.75 39.18 0.79
C ILE A 204 -17.68 38.71 1.79
N GLU A 205 -17.41 39.47 2.85
CA GLU A 205 -16.42 39.11 3.88
C GLU A 205 -16.79 37.84 4.65
N LEU A 206 -18.07 37.65 4.99
CA LEU A 206 -18.53 36.45 5.68
C LEU A 206 -18.44 35.21 4.79
N LEU A 207 -18.75 35.37 3.50
CA LEU A 207 -18.57 34.34 2.48
C LEU A 207 -17.10 33.92 2.36
N LEU A 208 -16.19 34.89 2.32
CA LEU A 208 -14.75 34.64 2.22
C LEU A 208 -14.18 33.99 3.49
N LYS A 209 -14.69 34.37 4.66
CA LYS A 209 -14.34 33.74 5.95
C LYS A 209 -14.85 32.30 6.06
N GLU A 210 -16.03 31.98 5.53
CA GLU A 210 -16.48 30.58 5.46
C GLU A 210 -15.65 29.76 4.48
N LEU A 211 -15.28 30.32 3.32
CA LEU A 211 -14.42 29.65 2.34
C LEU A 211 -13.03 29.32 2.91
N SER A 212 -12.43 30.21 3.69
CA SER A 212 -11.13 29.94 4.34
C SER A 212 -11.23 28.93 5.49
N ASN A 213 -12.38 28.85 6.17
CA ASN A 213 -12.61 27.87 7.24
C ASN A 213 -12.88 26.44 6.74
N LEU A 214 -13.12 26.23 5.44
CA LEU A 214 -13.29 24.89 4.85
C LEU A 214 -12.02 24.01 4.99
N ASP A 215 -10.84 24.62 5.09
CA ASP A 215 -9.54 23.93 5.15
C ASP A 215 -9.30 23.20 6.49
N THR A 216 -9.93 23.63 7.58
CA THR A 216 -9.50 23.21 8.93
C THR A 216 -10.38 22.19 9.64
N LYS A 217 -11.64 21.96 9.19
CA LYS A 217 -12.61 21.17 9.99
C LYS A 217 -13.39 20.08 9.26
N VAL A 218 -13.28 19.95 7.93
CA VAL A 218 -14.35 19.26 7.17
C VAL A 218 -14.05 17.81 6.75
N LEU A 219 -12.83 17.30 6.93
CA LEU A 219 -12.54 15.89 6.66
C LEU A 219 -11.89 15.23 7.89
N PRO A 220 -12.65 14.49 8.73
CA PRO A 220 -12.02 13.57 9.64
C PRO A 220 -11.20 12.57 8.81
N PRO A 221 -10.00 12.18 9.25
CA PRO A 221 -9.24 11.12 8.61
C PRO A 221 -10.14 9.88 8.49
N ALA A 222 -9.98 9.12 7.40
CA ALA A 222 -10.87 8.06 6.92
C ALA A 222 -11.30 6.98 7.95
N ALA A 223 -10.70 6.97 9.15
CA ALA A 223 -11.00 6.08 10.26
C ALA A 223 -12.20 6.50 11.13
N VAL A 224 -12.67 7.76 11.12
CA VAL A 224 -13.75 8.22 12.00
C VAL A 224 -15.03 8.50 11.20
N ARG A 225 -15.86 7.47 10.99
CA ARG A 225 -17.21 7.60 10.42
C ARG A 225 -18.24 6.95 11.33
N ARG A 226 -18.77 7.66 12.33
CA ARG A 226 -19.91 7.14 13.12
C ARG A 226 -21.05 8.10 13.46
N SER A 227 -21.06 9.37 13.05
CA SER A 227 -22.24 10.24 13.24
C SER A 227 -22.92 10.65 11.92
N GLY A 228 -24.26 10.74 11.91
CA GLY A 228 -25.03 11.19 10.74
C GLY A 228 -24.83 12.67 10.39
N LYS A 229 -24.37 13.48 11.36
CA LYS A 229 -24.09 14.92 11.19
C LYS A 229 -22.83 15.17 10.37
N GLU A 230 -21.79 14.33 10.53
CA GLU A 230 -20.53 14.42 9.78
C GLU A 230 -20.65 14.02 8.30
N ARG A 231 -21.63 13.15 7.96
CA ARG A 231 -21.89 12.77 6.56
C ARG A 231 -22.45 13.92 5.73
N GLY A 232 -23.29 14.77 6.33
CA GLY A 232 -23.80 15.98 5.67
C GLY A 232 -22.68 16.95 5.28
N LEU A 233 -21.70 17.16 6.18
CA LEU A 233 -20.58 18.06 5.95
C LEU A 233 -19.68 17.61 4.79
N SER A 234 -19.38 16.32 4.66
CA SER A 234 -18.61 15.78 3.52
C SER A 234 -19.37 15.94 2.19
N SER A 235 -20.70 15.85 2.21
CA SER A 235 -21.56 16.00 1.02
C SER A 235 -21.65 17.46 0.55
N ILE A 236 -21.71 18.39 1.51
CA ILE A 236 -21.68 19.84 1.27
C ILE A 236 -20.29 20.27 0.76
N ALA A 237 -19.21 19.72 1.30
CA ALA A 237 -17.84 19.99 0.85
C ALA A 237 -17.61 19.58 -0.61
N LYS A 238 -18.17 18.44 -1.03
CA LYS A 238 -18.15 18.01 -2.44
C LYS A 238 -18.89 19.00 -3.35
N ALA A 239 -20.08 19.45 -2.94
CA ALA A 239 -20.86 20.44 -3.69
C ALA A 239 -20.09 21.76 -3.86
N TRP A 240 -19.46 22.24 -2.77
CA TRP A 240 -18.59 23.41 -2.79
C TRP A 240 -17.43 23.24 -3.75
N MET A 241 -16.74 22.10 -3.71
CA MET A 241 -15.62 21.83 -4.61
C MET A 241 -16.03 21.86 -6.10
N TYR A 242 -17.23 21.37 -6.44
CA TYR A 242 -17.74 21.49 -7.82
C TYR A 242 -18.03 22.93 -8.21
N LEU A 243 -18.59 23.72 -7.28
CA LEU A 243 -18.79 25.15 -7.46
C LEU A 243 -17.46 25.89 -7.65
N LEU A 244 -16.43 25.51 -6.90
CA LEU A 244 -15.08 26.04 -6.95
C LEU A 244 -14.36 25.70 -8.26
N ILE A 245 -14.46 24.45 -8.74
CA ILE A 245 -13.89 24.02 -10.03
C ILE A 245 -14.57 24.75 -11.20
N TYR A 246 -15.87 24.99 -11.09
CA TYR A 246 -16.62 25.73 -12.11
C TYR A 246 -16.35 27.24 -12.05
N GLY A 247 -16.29 27.83 -10.85
CA GLY A 247 -15.89 29.22 -10.64
C GLY A 247 -14.45 29.52 -11.06
N ALA A 248 -13.56 28.52 -11.03
CA ALA A 248 -12.20 28.67 -11.52
C ALA A 248 -12.11 28.97 -13.04
N GLN A 249 -13.15 28.65 -13.83
CA GLN A 249 -13.24 29.06 -15.24
C GLN A 249 -13.44 30.58 -15.40
N THR A 250 -13.90 31.27 -14.36
CA THR A 250 -14.05 32.74 -14.30
C THR A 250 -13.00 33.41 -13.39
N LEU A 251 -11.84 32.75 -13.21
CA LEU A 251 -10.62 33.17 -12.51
C LEU A 251 -10.71 33.18 -10.97
N TRP A 252 -10.49 31.99 -10.38
CA TRP A 252 -10.29 31.78 -8.94
C TRP A 252 -8.94 31.07 -8.73
N LYS A 253 -8.13 31.53 -7.76
CA LYS A 253 -6.96 30.78 -7.28
C LYS A 253 -7.29 30.15 -5.92
N LEU A 254 -7.21 28.82 -5.82
CA LEU A 254 -7.45 28.09 -4.58
C LEU A 254 -6.14 27.63 -3.93
N PRO A 255 -6.10 27.54 -2.60
CA PRO A 255 -5.05 26.89 -1.82
C PRO A 255 -4.69 25.49 -2.37
N ALA A 256 -3.40 25.19 -2.52
CA ALA A 256 -2.95 23.86 -2.94
C ALA A 256 -3.35 22.78 -1.92
N LYS A 257 -3.40 23.15 -0.63
CA LYS A 257 -3.81 22.27 0.49
C LYS A 257 -5.28 21.87 0.45
N VAL A 258 -6.17 22.80 0.08
CA VAL A 258 -7.61 22.51 -0.11
C VAL A 258 -7.82 21.49 -1.24
N PHE A 259 -6.97 21.55 -2.28
CA PHE A 259 -6.99 20.59 -3.38
C PHE A 259 -6.45 19.21 -2.96
N GLU A 260 -5.42 19.14 -2.13
CA GLU A 260 -4.80 17.87 -1.69
C GLU A 260 -5.77 16.99 -0.87
N GLY A 261 -6.50 17.57 0.08
CA GLY A 261 -7.51 16.85 0.87
C GLY A 261 -8.74 16.42 0.05
N SER A 262 -9.09 17.21 -0.97
CA SER A 262 -10.27 17.01 -1.82
C SER A 262 -10.02 16.05 -2.98
N ILE A 263 -8.78 15.97 -3.50
CA ILE A 263 -8.38 15.08 -4.60
C ILE A 263 -8.56 13.61 -4.25
N ASN A 264 -8.33 13.18 -3.01
CA ASN A 264 -8.61 11.79 -2.61
C ASN A 264 -10.11 11.45 -2.70
N THR A 265 -10.97 12.45 -2.50
CA THR A 265 -12.42 12.33 -2.68
C THR A 265 -12.77 12.33 -4.17
N VAL A 266 -12.16 13.21 -4.98
CA VAL A 266 -12.26 13.21 -6.46
C VAL A 266 -11.74 11.90 -7.07
N TRP A 267 -10.73 11.27 -6.48
CA TRP A 267 -10.17 9.99 -6.91
C TRP A 267 -11.09 8.80 -6.64
N ALA A 268 -11.91 8.87 -5.59
CA ALA A 268 -13.00 7.91 -5.42
C ALA A 268 -14.04 8.02 -6.55
N PHE A 269 -14.18 9.19 -7.18
CA PHE A 269 -15.03 9.44 -8.36
C PHE A 269 -14.37 9.11 -9.71
N THR A 270 -13.04 9.25 -9.84
CA THR A 270 -12.30 8.89 -11.07
C THR A 270 -12.27 7.38 -11.33
N ARG A 271 -12.73 6.55 -10.38
CA ARG A 271 -13.09 5.14 -10.60
C ARG A 271 -14.31 4.94 -11.51
N ILE A 272 -15.03 6.00 -11.88
CA ILE A 272 -15.99 6.01 -13.01
C ILE A 272 -15.42 6.89 -14.14
N PRO A 273 -14.52 6.35 -14.97
CA PRO A 273 -13.85 7.09 -16.03
C PRO A 273 -14.73 7.91 -16.98
N ARG A 274 -15.94 7.43 -17.27
CA ARG A 274 -16.89 8.17 -18.10
C ARG A 274 -17.48 9.39 -17.41
N PHE A 275 -17.64 9.39 -16.09
CA PHE A 275 -18.12 10.58 -15.38
C PHE A 275 -17.08 11.69 -15.46
N THR A 276 -15.79 11.36 -15.33
CA THR A 276 -14.68 12.32 -15.50
C THR A 276 -14.56 12.78 -16.95
N GLY A 277 -14.68 11.86 -17.92
CA GLY A 277 -14.66 12.19 -19.35
C GLY A 277 -15.88 13.01 -19.82
N GLN A 278 -17.08 12.75 -19.28
CA GLN A 278 -18.31 13.48 -19.61
C GLN A 278 -18.33 14.84 -18.93
N MET A 279 -17.97 14.93 -17.64
CA MET A 279 -17.80 16.21 -16.96
C MET A 279 -16.72 17.05 -17.69
N ALA A 280 -15.55 16.47 -17.98
CA ALA A 280 -14.53 17.15 -18.78
C ALA A 280 -15.05 17.56 -20.17
N SER A 281 -15.89 16.75 -20.84
CA SER A 281 -16.48 17.11 -22.15
C SER A 281 -17.56 18.19 -22.10
N VAL A 282 -18.17 18.40 -20.92
CA VAL A 282 -19.15 19.46 -20.69
C VAL A 282 -18.45 20.77 -20.28
N PHE A 283 -17.31 20.68 -19.58
CA PHE A 283 -16.56 21.85 -19.10
C PHE A 283 -15.38 22.27 -19.99
N LEU A 284 -14.95 21.45 -20.95
CA LEU A 284 -13.84 21.76 -21.86
C LEU A 284 -14.33 21.75 -23.32
N PRO A 285 -13.80 22.65 -24.19
CA PRO A 285 -13.99 22.57 -25.63
C PRO A 285 -13.65 21.17 -26.20
N LYS A 286 -14.34 20.76 -27.29
CA LYS A 286 -14.22 19.41 -27.86
C LYS A 286 -12.79 19.03 -28.22
N GLU A 287 -11.99 20.00 -28.64
CA GLU A 287 -10.58 19.86 -28.99
C GLU A 287 -9.74 19.46 -27.76
N LYS A 288 -9.89 20.20 -26.64
CA LYS A 288 -9.23 19.92 -25.36
C LYS A 288 -9.62 18.56 -24.77
N HIS A 289 -10.86 18.15 -24.98
CA HIS A 289 -11.34 16.83 -24.55
C HIS A 289 -10.66 15.68 -25.31
N ARG A 290 -10.36 15.85 -26.61
CA ARG A 290 -9.63 14.84 -27.40
C ARG A 290 -8.17 14.71 -26.93
N GLU A 291 -7.55 15.82 -26.58
CA GLU A 291 -6.17 15.88 -26.08
C GLU A 291 -6.04 15.29 -24.68
N LEU A 292 -6.91 15.68 -23.73
CA LEU A 292 -6.93 15.11 -22.38
C LEU A 292 -7.16 13.59 -22.41
N ARG A 293 -8.07 13.14 -23.29
CA ARG A 293 -8.32 11.71 -23.52
C ARG A 293 -7.08 11.01 -24.09
N GLY A 294 -6.33 11.65 -24.99
CA GLY A 294 -5.07 11.14 -25.54
C GLY A 294 -3.97 11.02 -24.48
N VAL A 295 -3.82 12.02 -23.60
CA VAL A 295 -2.86 12.01 -22.48
C VAL A 295 -3.22 10.90 -21.49
N MET A 296 -4.48 10.80 -21.07
CA MET A 296 -4.93 9.76 -20.14
C MET A 296 -4.82 8.35 -20.73
N HIS A 297 -5.05 8.20 -22.04
CA HIS A 297 -4.87 6.93 -22.74
C HIS A 297 -3.39 6.53 -22.82
N SER A 298 -2.50 7.48 -23.12
CA SER A 298 -1.04 7.25 -23.17
C SER A 298 -0.47 6.89 -21.79
N ILE A 299 -0.89 7.60 -20.73
CA ILE A 299 -0.59 7.26 -19.32
C ILE A 299 -1.05 5.83 -19.02
N GLY A 300 -2.29 5.48 -19.36
CA GLY A 300 -2.82 4.14 -19.12
C GLY A 300 -2.10 3.02 -19.89
N MET A 301 -1.52 3.33 -21.05
CA MET A 301 -0.76 2.39 -21.88
C MET A 301 0.68 2.21 -21.39
N HIS A 302 1.37 3.29 -20.99
CA HIS A 302 2.75 3.21 -20.49
C HIS A 302 2.85 2.66 -19.06
N TYR A 303 1.93 3.03 -18.16
CA TYR A 303 1.89 2.47 -16.80
C TYR A 303 1.45 0.99 -16.76
N LYS A 304 0.94 0.44 -17.87
CA LYS A 304 0.68 -1.00 -18.02
C LYS A 304 1.95 -1.83 -18.30
N ALA A 305 2.99 -1.22 -18.87
CA ALA A 305 4.21 -1.89 -19.28
C ALA A 305 5.28 -1.91 -18.17
N GLU A 306 5.32 -0.89 -17.32
CA GLU A 306 6.25 -0.81 -16.19
C GLU A 306 5.52 -1.04 -14.86
N SER A 307 5.91 -2.09 -14.14
CA SER A 307 5.28 -2.55 -12.91
C SER A 307 5.07 -1.43 -11.85
N ALA A 308 3.79 -1.12 -11.58
CA ALA A 308 3.27 -0.59 -10.30
C ALA A 308 3.92 0.67 -9.70
N ARG A 309 3.92 1.80 -10.44
CA ARG A 309 3.96 3.13 -9.81
C ARG A 309 2.56 3.70 -9.68
N ASP A 310 2.20 4.09 -8.46
CA ASP A 310 1.04 4.98 -8.23
C ASP A 310 1.34 6.35 -8.87
N ILE A 311 0.42 6.86 -9.68
CA ILE A 311 0.51 8.22 -10.24
C ILE A 311 0.56 9.20 -9.05
N GLN A 312 1.58 10.05 -8.97
CA GLN A 312 1.71 10.98 -7.85
C GLN A 312 0.76 12.17 -8.03
N ILE A 313 0.18 12.66 -6.93
CA ILE A 313 -0.79 13.77 -6.89
C ILE A 313 -0.30 15.02 -7.67
N LYS A 314 0.99 15.31 -7.59
CA LYS A 314 1.64 16.43 -8.30
C LYS A 314 1.65 16.29 -9.83
N GLU A 315 1.66 15.06 -10.36
CA GLU A 315 1.68 14.78 -11.80
C GLU A 315 0.28 14.98 -12.40
N ILE A 316 -0.76 14.69 -11.61
CA ILE A 316 -2.17 14.91 -11.96
C ILE A 316 -2.51 16.40 -11.89
N TYR A 317 -2.01 17.09 -10.87
CA TYR A 317 -2.13 18.54 -10.75
C TYR A 317 -1.48 19.25 -11.95
N LEU A 318 -0.33 18.77 -12.42
CA LEU A 318 0.32 19.28 -13.63
C LEU A 318 -0.57 19.10 -14.87
N ILE A 319 -1.17 17.92 -15.06
CA ILE A 319 -2.06 17.63 -16.20
C ILE A 319 -3.32 18.51 -16.14
N PHE A 320 -3.89 18.69 -14.95
CA PHE A 320 -5.05 19.56 -14.73
C PHE A 320 -4.70 21.03 -15.02
N ALA A 321 -3.53 21.50 -14.58
CA ALA A 321 -3.03 22.84 -14.86
C ALA A 321 -2.72 23.06 -16.35
N CYS A 322 -2.17 22.07 -17.06
CA CYS A 322 -2.00 22.17 -18.49
C CYS A 322 -3.37 22.27 -19.21
N SER A 323 -4.38 21.49 -18.80
CA SER A 323 -5.68 21.47 -19.51
C SER A 323 -6.53 22.74 -19.31
N ASN A 324 -6.43 23.40 -18.16
CA ASN A 324 -7.33 24.50 -17.78
C ASN A 324 -6.76 25.91 -18.02
N TYR A 325 -5.44 26.07 -18.17
CA TYR A 325 -4.81 27.41 -18.12
C TYR A 325 -4.35 27.97 -19.48
N GLY A 326 -4.56 27.26 -20.60
CA GLY A 326 -4.34 27.82 -21.95
C GLY A 326 -5.65 28.28 -22.62
N THR A 327 -5.70 29.50 -23.16
CA THR A 327 -6.69 29.85 -24.19
C THR A 327 -6.34 29.17 -25.51
N VAL A 328 -7.32 29.02 -26.42
CA VAL A 328 -7.25 28.22 -27.66
C VAL A 328 -6.12 28.64 -28.60
N GLU A 329 -5.60 29.86 -28.48
CA GLU A 329 -4.59 30.43 -29.38
C GLU A 329 -3.14 30.17 -28.93
N ILE A 330 -2.91 29.67 -27.70
CA ILE A 330 -1.58 29.68 -27.05
C ILE A 330 -1.25 28.33 -26.39
N PHE A 331 -1.94 27.24 -26.77
CA PHE A 331 -1.57 25.91 -26.31
C PHE A 331 -0.52 25.31 -27.25
N ASP A 332 0.74 25.42 -26.84
CA ASP A 332 1.89 24.99 -27.64
C ASP A 332 2.00 23.45 -27.69
N PHE A 333 2.13 22.90 -28.91
CA PHE A 333 2.39 21.49 -29.16
C PHE A 333 3.64 20.99 -28.42
N GLU A 334 4.63 21.87 -28.21
CA GLU A 334 5.83 21.55 -27.43
C GLU A 334 5.50 21.21 -25.97
N GLY A 335 4.51 21.89 -25.37
CA GLY A 335 4.05 21.61 -24.01
C GLY A 335 3.41 20.22 -23.85
N LEU A 336 2.66 19.79 -24.86
CA LEU A 336 2.04 18.46 -24.90
C LEU A 336 3.08 17.35 -25.10
N ASP A 337 4.08 17.58 -25.95
CA ASP A 337 5.19 16.64 -26.17
C ASP A 337 6.16 16.59 -24.98
N LEU A 338 6.33 17.68 -24.23
CA LEU A 338 7.05 17.71 -22.96
C LEU A 338 6.36 16.90 -21.85
N VAL A 339 5.03 16.99 -21.77
CA VAL A 339 4.23 16.17 -20.84
C VAL A 339 4.29 14.70 -21.24
N ARG A 340 4.22 14.39 -22.56
CA ARG A 340 4.41 13.03 -23.09
C ARG A 340 5.80 12.47 -22.78
N ALA A 341 6.86 13.27 -22.95
CA ALA A 341 8.25 12.87 -22.65
C ALA A 341 8.48 12.64 -21.14
N CYS A 342 7.85 13.45 -20.28
CA CYS A 342 7.88 13.26 -18.82
C CYS A 342 7.13 11.98 -18.37
N ILE A 343 6.03 11.63 -19.03
CA ILE A 343 5.21 10.45 -18.73
C ILE A 343 5.82 9.16 -19.30
N ALA A 344 6.45 9.22 -20.48
CA ALA A 344 7.09 8.09 -21.13
C ALA A 344 8.42 7.66 -20.47
N GLY A 345 8.84 8.33 -19.39
CA GLY A 345 10.11 8.03 -18.71
C GLY A 345 11.36 8.45 -19.49
N TRP A 346 11.20 9.11 -20.64
CA TRP A 346 12.30 9.57 -21.50
C TRP A 346 13.12 10.71 -20.86
N LEU A 347 12.53 11.44 -19.92
CA LEU A 347 13.26 12.38 -19.07
C LEU A 347 13.49 11.77 -17.68
N PRO A 348 14.74 11.70 -17.18
CA PRO A 348 15.03 11.18 -15.85
C PRO A 348 14.41 12.11 -14.79
N ARG A 349 13.28 11.68 -14.23
CA ARG A 349 12.49 12.28 -13.11
C ARG A 349 12.49 13.81 -13.01
N HIS A 350 11.36 14.42 -13.38
CA HIS A 350 10.91 15.77 -12.96
C HIS A 350 11.69 16.98 -13.51
N ASN A 351 11.75 17.17 -14.82
CA ASN A 351 12.21 18.44 -15.39
C ASN A 351 11.03 19.42 -15.63
N ILE A 352 10.60 20.11 -14.57
CA ILE A 352 9.61 21.21 -14.64
C ILE A 352 10.21 22.56 -15.11
N VAL A 353 11.52 22.61 -15.39
CA VAL A 353 12.22 23.88 -15.70
C VAL A 353 11.72 24.55 -16.99
N PRO A 354 11.51 23.83 -18.11
CA PRO A 354 10.91 24.42 -19.31
C PRO A 354 9.54 25.04 -19.04
N TYR A 355 8.73 24.41 -18.20
CA TYR A 355 7.42 24.93 -17.79
C TYR A 355 7.55 26.20 -16.94
N ILE A 356 8.43 26.21 -15.93
CA ILE A 356 8.66 27.41 -15.10
C ILE A 356 9.25 28.55 -15.94
N ARG A 357 10.12 28.27 -16.89
CA ARG A 357 10.64 29.25 -17.85
C ARG A 357 9.54 29.81 -18.76
N GLY A 358 8.64 28.95 -19.24
CA GLY A 358 7.43 29.37 -19.94
C GLY A 358 6.56 30.31 -19.09
N CYS A 359 6.37 29.99 -17.81
CA CYS A 359 5.63 30.86 -16.88
C CYS A 359 6.35 32.20 -16.62
N ILE A 360 7.67 32.19 -16.41
CA ILE A 360 8.47 33.41 -16.20
C ILE A 360 8.35 34.35 -17.40
N ASN A 361 8.45 33.80 -18.62
CA ASN A 361 8.33 34.58 -19.84
C ASN A 361 6.91 35.09 -20.10
N HIS A 362 5.90 34.28 -19.74
CA HIS A 362 4.49 34.61 -19.97
C HIS A 362 3.93 35.65 -18.99
N TYR A 363 4.38 35.65 -17.73
CA TYR A 363 3.88 36.58 -16.70
C TYR A 363 4.71 37.86 -16.57
N GLU A 364 5.67 38.09 -17.48
CA GLU A 364 6.56 39.26 -17.45
C GLU A 364 7.18 39.49 -16.06
N ILE A 365 7.56 38.39 -15.39
CA ILE A 365 8.20 38.44 -14.07
C ILE A 365 9.45 39.31 -14.17
N ASP A 366 9.62 40.23 -13.23
CA ASP A 366 10.71 41.19 -13.26
C ASP A 366 12.07 40.47 -13.24
N ASP A 367 13.07 41.09 -13.88
CA ASP A 367 14.36 40.43 -14.11
C ASP A 367 15.07 39.98 -12.82
N ARG A 368 14.84 40.67 -11.70
CA ARG A 368 15.42 40.28 -10.40
C ARG A 368 14.76 39.02 -9.85
N GLU A 369 13.43 38.93 -9.87
CA GLU A 369 12.70 37.71 -9.45
C GLU A 369 12.98 36.54 -10.41
N ARG A 370 13.08 36.80 -11.72
CA ARG A 370 13.53 35.83 -12.72
C ARG A 370 14.91 35.27 -12.38
N ASP A 371 15.87 36.13 -12.07
CA ASP A 371 17.24 35.73 -11.71
C ASP A 371 17.27 34.89 -10.43
N GLU A 372 16.45 35.23 -9.42
CA GLU A 372 16.33 34.46 -8.18
C GLU A 372 15.70 33.07 -8.42
N ILE A 373 14.69 32.98 -9.29
CA ILE A 373 14.06 31.69 -9.66
C ILE A 373 15.03 30.83 -10.47
N GLU A 374 15.72 31.39 -11.47
CA GLU A 374 16.75 30.68 -12.25
C GLU A 374 17.92 30.20 -11.37
N ALA A 375 18.32 31.00 -10.37
CA ALA A 375 19.30 30.59 -9.36
C ALA A 375 18.80 29.40 -8.52
N HIS A 376 17.49 29.27 -8.26
CA HIS A 376 16.92 28.11 -7.59
C HIS A 376 16.75 26.87 -8.50
N LEU A 377 16.46 27.07 -9.78
CA LEU A 377 16.34 25.97 -10.75
C LEU A 377 17.70 25.37 -11.11
N SER A 378 18.76 26.18 -11.12
CA SER A 378 20.14 25.72 -11.34
C SER A 378 20.66 24.80 -10.22
N VAL A 379 20.15 24.90 -8.98
CA VAL A 379 20.41 23.92 -7.90
C VAL A 379 19.94 22.49 -8.29
N ARG A 380 18.95 22.36 -9.18
CA ARG A 380 18.50 21.06 -9.71
C ARG A 380 19.31 20.56 -10.92
N ALA A 381 20.09 21.42 -11.58
CA ALA A 381 20.96 21.01 -12.68
C ALA A 381 22.02 20.00 -12.21
N GLY A 382 22.56 20.18 -11.00
CA GLY A 382 23.45 19.21 -10.36
C GLY A 382 22.81 17.84 -10.17
N ALA A 383 21.57 17.79 -9.67
CA ALA A 383 20.85 16.53 -9.48
C ALA A 383 20.56 15.81 -10.82
N ARG A 384 20.37 16.55 -11.92
CA ARG A 384 20.23 15.99 -13.28
C ARG A 384 21.53 15.41 -13.78
N ALA A 385 22.62 16.18 -13.67
CA ALA A 385 23.95 15.74 -14.06
C ALA A 385 24.29 14.41 -13.37
N GLN A 386 24.00 14.29 -12.07
CA GLN A 386 24.20 13.05 -11.31
C GLN A 386 23.26 11.90 -11.68
N SER A 387 22.06 12.20 -12.13
CA SER A 387 21.09 11.16 -12.53
C SER A 387 21.42 10.60 -13.91
N ALA A 388 21.96 11.44 -14.80
CA ALA A 388 22.45 11.04 -16.11
C ALA A 388 23.77 10.27 -16.00
N ASP A 389 24.67 10.74 -15.13
CA ASP A 389 25.94 10.10 -14.85
C ASP A 389 26.25 10.21 -13.34
N PRO A 390 26.13 9.10 -12.57
CA PRO A 390 26.41 9.09 -11.14
C PRO A 390 27.83 9.53 -10.76
N PHE A 391 28.78 9.44 -11.70
CA PHE A 391 30.18 9.80 -11.53
C PHE A 391 30.57 11.10 -12.23
N ILE A 392 29.58 11.87 -12.74
CA ILE A 392 29.80 13.09 -13.53
C ILE A 392 30.76 14.09 -12.87
N MET A 393 30.78 14.13 -11.52
CA MET A 393 31.68 15.03 -10.80
C MET A 393 33.16 14.79 -11.15
N TYR A 394 33.55 13.56 -11.49
CA TYR A 394 34.95 13.23 -11.79
C TYR A 394 35.33 13.42 -13.26
N ARG A 395 34.36 13.61 -14.15
CA ARG A 395 34.56 13.79 -15.60
C ARG A 395 34.41 15.25 -16.04
N MET A 396 33.79 16.07 -15.21
CA MET A 396 33.43 17.45 -15.52
C MET A 396 34.59 18.41 -15.18
N PRO A 397 34.83 19.45 -16.00
CA PRO A 397 35.78 20.51 -15.68
C PRO A 397 35.47 21.17 -14.32
N TYR A 398 36.50 21.54 -13.57
CA TYR A 398 36.36 22.09 -12.21
C TYR A 398 35.36 23.25 -12.10
N THR A 399 35.43 24.22 -13.01
CA THR A 399 34.56 25.40 -13.00
C THR A 399 33.09 25.00 -13.13
N GLU A 400 32.80 24.05 -14.01
CA GLU A 400 31.46 23.54 -14.24
C GLU A 400 30.98 22.67 -13.06
N ALA A 401 31.84 21.79 -12.53
CA ALA A 401 31.53 20.96 -11.37
C ALA A 401 31.25 21.81 -10.11
N ARG A 402 32.00 22.89 -9.88
CA ARG A 402 31.81 23.79 -8.73
C ARG A 402 30.48 24.54 -8.81
N ASN A 403 30.03 24.86 -10.02
CA ASN A 403 28.77 25.55 -10.28
C ASN A 403 27.58 24.59 -10.18
N LEU A 404 27.66 23.44 -10.86
CA LEU A 404 26.54 22.49 -10.95
C LEU A 404 26.44 21.56 -9.73
N LEU A 405 27.56 21.16 -9.15
CA LEU A 405 27.66 20.10 -8.13
C LEU A 405 28.25 20.62 -6.81
N LYS A 406 27.86 21.84 -6.42
CA LYS A 406 28.43 22.55 -5.26
C LYS A 406 28.48 21.72 -3.98
N ALA A 407 27.43 20.95 -3.68
CA ALA A 407 27.37 20.11 -2.48
C ALA A 407 28.36 18.93 -2.53
N GLN A 408 28.52 18.32 -3.69
CA GLN A 408 29.41 17.19 -3.95
C GLN A 408 30.87 17.65 -3.94
N VAL A 409 31.17 18.77 -4.60
CA VAL A 409 32.48 19.43 -4.57
C VAL A 409 32.84 19.79 -3.13
N SER A 410 31.92 20.43 -2.39
CA SER A 410 32.14 20.77 -0.98
C SER A 410 32.37 19.51 -0.13
N THR A 411 31.64 18.42 -0.38
CA THR A 411 31.80 17.15 0.33
C THR A 411 33.14 16.49 -0.02
N PHE A 412 33.57 16.57 -1.28
CA PHE A 412 34.88 16.12 -1.73
C PHE A 412 35.98 16.88 -0.98
N GLU A 413 36.00 18.21 -1.08
CA GLU A 413 37.01 19.07 -0.45
C GLU A 413 37.04 18.90 1.07
N ARG A 414 35.86 18.76 1.70
CA ARG A 414 35.75 18.49 3.14
C ARG A 414 36.38 17.15 3.54
N HIS A 415 36.22 16.10 2.73
CA HIS A 415 36.69 14.75 3.06
C HIS A 415 38.14 14.51 2.63
N THR A 416 38.61 15.21 1.59
CA THR A 416 39.98 15.11 1.10
C THR A 416 40.91 16.13 1.74
N LYS A 417 40.37 17.21 2.32
CA LYS A 417 41.13 18.38 2.80
C LYS A 417 42.02 19.00 1.72
N ARG A 418 41.65 18.81 0.45
CA ARG A 418 42.31 19.34 -0.74
C ARG A 418 41.28 20.06 -1.60
N PRO A 419 41.67 21.12 -2.34
CA PRO A 419 40.78 21.72 -3.31
C PRO A 419 40.39 20.69 -4.38
N PHE A 420 39.21 20.87 -4.97
CA PHE A 420 38.78 20.04 -6.08
C PHE A 420 39.71 20.26 -7.29
N PRO A 421 40.23 19.19 -7.93
CA PRO A 421 41.22 19.35 -9.00
C PRO A 421 40.58 19.84 -10.31
N ASN A 422 41.39 20.51 -11.14
CA ASN A 422 40.97 20.94 -12.48
C ASN A 422 40.69 19.76 -13.43
N HIS A 423 41.43 18.66 -13.25
CA HIS A 423 41.27 17.41 -13.97
C HIS A 423 41.65 16.25 -13.03
N PHE A 424 40.96 15.12 -13.16
CA PHE A 424 41.35 13.90 -12.47
C PHE A 424 42.39 13.12 -13.31
N PRO A 425 43.33 12.40 -12.68
CA PRO A 425 44.24 11.52 -13.42
C PRO A 425 43.51 10.42 -14.20
N SER A 426 44.08 9.95 -15.32
CA SER A 426 43.47 8.93 -16.19
C SER A 426 43.11 7.63 -15.47
N TYR A 427 43.87 7.23 -14.44
CA TYR A 427 43.54 6.04 -13.66
C TYR A 427 42.22 6.18 -12.87
N ILE A 428 41.81 7.40 -12.50
CA ILE A 428 40.50 7.63 -11.88
C ILE A 428 39.37 7.40 -12.89
N GLU A 429 39.56 7.81 -14.14
CA GLU A 429 38.59 7.55 -15.22
C GLU A 429 38.44 6.05 -15.48
N GLN A 430 39.56 5.30 -15.47
CA GLN A 430 39.54 3.85 -15.57
C GLN A 430 38.75 3.21 -14.42
N TRP A 431 38.96 3.66 -13.18
CA TRP A 431 38.19 3.19 -12.04
C TRP A 431 36.69 3.47 -12.19
N ILE A 432 36.31 4.65 -12.67
CA ILE A 432 34.90 4.99 -12.89
C ILE A 432 34.27 4.05 -13.89
N PHE A 433 34.94 3.79 -15.02
CA PHE A 433 34.46 2.86 -16.04
C PHE A 433 34.21 1.46 -15.47
N GLU A 434 35.17 0.92 -14.72
CA GLU A 434 35.05 -0.40 -14.08
C GLU A 434 33.93 -0.43 -13.04
N LEU A 435 33.81 0.62 -12.20
CA LEU A 435 32.77 0.70 -11.18
C LEU A 435 31.38 0.84 -11.79
N GLU A 436 31.19 1.64 -12.83
CA GLU A 436 29.92 1.76 -13.56
C GLU A 436 29.50 0.43 -14.16
N LYS A 437 30.42 -0.26 -14.84
CA LYS A 437 30.19 -1.58 -15.43
C LYS A 437 29.69 -2.57 -14.37
N LEU A 438 30.38 -2.67 -13.23
CA LEU A 438 30.02 -3.62 -12.16
C LEU A 438 28.73 -3.23 -11.44
N ILE A 439 28.53 -1.94 -11.17
CA ILE A 439 27.35 -1.43 -10.46
C ILE A 439 26.07 -1.61 -11.31
N SER A 440 26.16 -1.51 -12.64
CA SER A 440 25.04 -1.74 -13.55
C SER A 440 24.44 -3.16 -13.47
N GLN A 441 25.22 -4.13 -12.98
CA GLN A 441 24.80 -5.53 -12.79
C GLN A 441 24.11 -5.78 -11.45
N ILE A 442 24.09 -4.80 -10.55
CA ILE A 442 23.48 -4.91 -9.23
C ILE A 442 21.99 -4.52 -9.28
N PRO A 443 21.08 -5.24 -8.60
CA PRO A 443 19.66 -4.86 -8.54
C PRO A 443 19.41 -3.43 -8.02
N ALA A 444 18.53 -2.70 -8.71
CA ALA A 444 18.27 -1.26 -8.50
C ALA A 444 17.93 -0.85 -7.05
N VAL A 445 17.31 -1.74 -6.26
CA VAL A 445 16.91 -1.47 -4.85
C VAL A 445 18.10 -1.11 -3.94
N ARG A 446 19.33 -1.43 -4.35
CA ARG A 446 20.54 -1.20 -3.53
C ARG A 446 21.53 -0.22 -4.14
N PHE A 447 21.24 0.36 -5.31
CA PHE A 447 22.17 1.15 -6.13
C PHE A 447 22.88 2.28 -5.35
N ALA A 448 22.14 3.03 -4.52
CA ALA A 448 22.67 4.15 -3.76
C ALA A 448 23.83 3.78 -2.80
N ASN A 449 23.78 2.58 -2.20
CA ASN A 449 24.83 2.14 -1.27
C ASN A 449 26.14 1.83 -2.01
N TYR A 450 26.05 1.28 -3.23
CA TYR A 450 27.20 0.96 -4.06
C TYR A 450 27.84 2.21 -4.64
N LEU A 451 27.02 3.17 -5.11
CA LEU A 451 27.53 4.47 -5.54
C LEU A 451 28.25 5.22 -4.42
N ALA A 452 27.65 5.28 -3.22
CA ALA A 452 28.30 5.92 -2.08
C ALA A 452 29.67 5.28 -1.77
N ALA A 453 29.74 3.94 -1.76
CA ALA A 453 30.98 3.20 -1.55
C ALA A 453 32.02 3.48 -2.65
N ALA A 454 31.60 3.50 -3.92
CA ALA A 454 32.44 3.84 -5.06
C ALA A 454 33.00 5.26 -4.96
N HIS A 455 32.20 6.25 -4.57
CA HIS A 455 32.69 7.61 -4.33
C HIS A 455 33.71 7.68 -3.19
N HIS A 456 33.56 6.87 -2.14
CA HIS A 456 34.57 6.79 -1.08
C HIS A 456 35.87 6.17 -1.57
N TRP A 457 35.78 5.10 -2.38
CA TRP A 457 36.93 4.48 -3.04
C TRP A 457 37.68 5.46 -3.94
N LEU A 458 36.99 6.13 -4.86
CA LEU A 458 37.59 7.08 -5.80
C LEU A 458 38.29 8.25 -5.10
N ARG A 459 37.70 8.79 -4.02
CA ARG A 459 38.32 9.84 -3.20
C ARG A 459 39.61 9.34 -2.53
N TYR A 460 39.59 8.12 -2.02
CA TYR A 460 40.75 7.50 -1.40
C TYR A 460 41.88 7.25 -2.41
N VAL A 461 41.56 6.61 -3.54
CA VAL A 461 42.51 6.33 -4.63
C VAL A 461 43.14 7.62 -5.17
N TRP A 462 42.37 8.70 -5.28
CA TRP A 462 42.92 10.01 -5.66
C TRP A 462 43.90 10.59 -4.62
N LEU A 463 43.62 10.44 -3.33
CA LEU A 463 44.49 10.95 -2.26
C LEU A 463 45.84 10.24 -2.21
N MET A 464 45.92 8.99 -2.65
CA MET A 464 47.16 8.21 -2.72
C MET A 464 48.18 8.77 -3.71
N GLY A 465 47.72 9.47 -4.76
CA GLY A 465 48.62 10.04 -5.77
C GLY A 465 49.36 8.93 -6.57
N PRO A 466 50.69 9.01 -6.73
CA PRO A 466 51.46 8.04 -7.54
C PRO A 466 51.35 6.58 -7.07
N ASP A 467 51.13 6.37 -5.77
CA ASP A 467 51.03 5.02 -5.18
C ASP A 467 49.62 4.42 -5.32
N ALA A 468 48.71 5.10 -6.03
CA ALA A 468 47.34 4.64 -6.21
C ALA A 468 47.27 3.34 -7.04
N PRO A 469 46.41 2.38 -6.67
CA PRO A 469 46.14 1.23 -7.55
C PRO A 469 45.44 1.75 -8.82
N HIS A 470 45.90 1.31 -10.00
CA HIS A 470 45.34 1.77 -11.27
C HIS A 470 44.16 0.91 -11.72
N SER A 471 44.07 -0.31 -11.20
CA SER A 471 43.02 -1.28 -11.48
C SER A 471 42.71 -2.14 -10.26
N TRP A 472 41.65 -2.95 -10.35
CA TRP A 472 41.36 -4.00 -9.37
C TRP A 472 42.54 -4.97 -9.18
N TYR A 473 43.36 -5.23 -10.21
CA TYR A 473 44.56 -6.06 -10.09
C TYR A 473 45.61 -5.46 -9.14
N ASP A 474 45.66 -4.15 -9.00
CA ASP A 474 46.71 -3.51 -8.21
C ASP A 474 46.31 -3.41 -6.72
N VAL A 475 45.07 -3.77 -6.38
CA VAL A 475 44.55 -3.61 -5.02
C VAL A 475 45.12 -4.67 -4.07
N GLU A 476 46.24 -4.33 -3.45
CA GLU A 476 46.78 -5.04 -2.29
C GLU A 476 46.10 -4.65 -0.97
N ARG A 477 45.78 -5.64 -0.13
CA ARG A 477 45.12 -5.42 1.16
C ARG A 477 45.94 -4.58 2.13
N SER A 478 47.21 -4.95 2.34
CA SER A 478 48.12 -4.30 3.30
C SER A 478 48.48 -2.87 2.93
N LYS A 479 48.45 -2.53 1.64
CA LYS A 479 48.73 -1.18 1.14
C LYS A 479 47.48 -0.32 1.02
N HIS A 480 46.38 -0.90 0.51
CA HIS A 480 45.23 -0.11 0.07
C HIS A 480 44.02 -0.21 0.99
N ILE A 481 43.78 -1.36 1.62
CA ILE A 481 42.51 -1.60 2.32
C ILE A 481 42.67 -1.45 3.82
N HIS A 482 43.59 -2.22 4.39
CA HIS A 482 43.85 -2.25 5.83
C HIS A 482 45.27 -2.73 6.14
N SER A 483 45.97 -1.94 6.94
CA SER A 483 47.25 -2.28 7.56
C SER A 483 47.12 -2.22 9.08
N ASN A 484 47.90 -3.04 9.79
CA ASN A 484 48.10 -2.90 11.23
C ASN A 484 49.07 -1.76 11.56
N ASP A 485 49.87 -1.32 10.58
CA ASP A 485 50.75 -0.17 10.72
C ASP A 485 49.95 1.12 10.49
N SER A 486 49.82 1.93 11.54
CA SER A 486 49.12 3.22 11.50
C SER A 486 49.79 4.26 10.61
N SER A 487 51.05 4.05 10.19
CA SER A 487 51.76 4.92 9.26
C SER A 487 51.28 4.75 7.82
N VAL A 488 50.68 3.59 7.47
CA VAL A 488 50.21 3.30 6.12
C VAL A 488 48.84 3.94 5.91
N PHE A 489 48.76 4.85 4.94
CA PHE A 489 47.51 5.51 4.56
C PHE A 489 46.61 4.55 3.77
N THR A 490 45.79 3.79 4.48
CA THR A 490 44.83 2.82 3.91
C THR A 490 43.41 3.38 3.80
N LEU A 491 42.55 2.74 3.00
CA LEU A 491 41.14 3.13 2.85
C LEU A 491 40.41 3.14 4.20
N LYS A 492 40.66 2.16 5.07
CA LYS A 492 40.10 2.15 6.43
C LYS A 492 40.50 3.40 7.21
N SER A 493 41.78 3.76 7.21
CA SER A 493 42.28 4.97 7.88
C SER A 493 41.63 6.25 7.31
N HIS A 494 41.39 6.28 5.99
CA HIS A 494 40.71 7.39 5.33
C HIS A 494 39.25 7.54 5.77
N LEU A 495 38.52 6.42 5.90
CA LEU A 495 37.13 6.42 6.37
C LEU A 495 37.04 6.85 7.84
N GLU A 496 37.93 6.32 8.70
CA GLU A 496 38.00 6.65 10.13
C GLU A 496 38.31 8.14 10.35
N LYS A 497 39.30 8.69 9.64
CA LYS A 497 39.68 10.12 9.70
C LYS A 497 38.52 11.07 9.32
N ASN A 498 37.58 10.59 8.51
CA ASN A 498 36.44 11.37 8.03
C ASN A 498 35.12 11.03 8.75
N SER A 499 35.17 10.25 9.84
CA SER A 499 33.98 9.79 10.57
C SER A 499 32.96 9.08 9.68
N ILE A 500 33.42 8.44 8.59
CA ILE A 500 32.57 7.67 7.69
C ILE A 500 32.48 6.24 8.23
N ASN A 501 31.27 5.69 8.26
CA ASN A 501 31.06 4.34 8.75
C ASN A 501 31.82 3.32 7.88
N PRO A 502 32.74 2.50 8.45
CA PRO A 502 33.48 1.48 7.70
C PRO A 502 32.59 0.45 6.98
N LYS A 503 31.31 0.30 7.35
CA LYS A 503 30.32 -0.49 6.58
C LYS A 503 30.16 -0.04 5.12
N ALA A 504 30.61 1.17 4.78
CA ALA A 504 30.71 1.64 3.40
C ALA A 504 31.63 0.75 2.53
N LEU A 505 32.44 -0.13 3.12
CA LEU A 505 33.28 -1.10 2.41
C LEU A 505 32.53 -2.37 1.97
N ALA A 506 31.42 -2.74 2.61
CA ALA A 506 30.70 -3.97 2.29
C ALA A 506 30.18 -4.03 0.84
N PRO A 507 29.73 -2.91 0.23
CA PRO A 507 29.46 -2.89 -1.21
C PRO A 507 30.71 -3.11 -2.07
N LEU A 508 31.89 -2.63 -1.67
CA LEU A 508 33.14 -2.84 -2.43
C LEU A 508 33.57 -4.30 -2.45
N GLU A 509 33.43 -5.04 -1.34
CA GLU A 509 33.65 -6.51 -1.32
C GLU A 509 32.79 -7.21 -2.36
N LYS A 510 31.52 -6.80 -2.51
CA LYS A 510 30.63 -7.39 -3.51
C LYS A 510 31.00 -7.01 -4.95
N LEU A 511 31.44 -5.77 -5.16
CA LEU A 511 31.93 -5.33 -6.47
C LEU A 511 33.21 -6.10 -6.84
N TRP A 512 34.12 -6.32 -5.90
CA TRP A 512 35.28 -7.19 -6.09
C TRP A 512 34.87 -8.60 -6.49
N LEU A 513 33.95 -9.23 -5.76
CA LEU A 513 33.52 -10.60 -6.08
C LEU A 513 32.86 -10.70 -7.47
N LEU A 514 32.16 -9.66 -7.92
CA LEU A 514 31.64 -9.60 -9.30
C LEU A 514 32.77 -9.48 -10.31
N TRP A 515 33.71 -8.56 -10.07
CA TRP A 515 34.87 -8.39 -10.93
C TRP A 515 35.71 -9.67 -11.03
N GLU A 516 35.97 -10.33 -9.91
CA GLU A 516 36.72 -11.58 -9.85
C GLU A 516 36.00 -12.71 -10.60
N ARG A 517 34.67 -12.77 -10.51
CA ARG A 517 33.87 -13.74 -11.28
C ARG A 517 33.98 -13.51 -12.79
N GLU A 518 34.06 -12.25 -13.23
CA GLU A 518 34.21 -11.92 -14.66
C GLU A 518 35.62 -12.20 -15.19
N ASN A 519 36.65 -11.95 -14.37
CA ASN A 519 38.05 -11.98 -14.80
C ASN A 519 38.78 -13.28 -14.44
N GLN A 520 38.21 -14.10 -13.54
CA GLN A 520 38.73 -15.42 -13.13
C GLN A 520 40.22 -15.40 -12.73
N THR A 521 40.61 -14.39 -11.96
CA THR A 521 42.04 -14.13 -11.68
C THR A 521 42.62 -15.04 -10.58
N GLY A 522 41.76 -15.72 -9.81
CA GLY A 522 42.11 -16.53 -8.65
C GLY A 522 42.49 -15.71 -7.41
N ARG A 523 42.30 -14.39 -7.42
CA ARG A 523 42.79 -13.51 -6.34
C ARG A 523 41.83 -13.45 -5.17
N VAL A 524 42.40 -13.49 -3.98
CA VAL A 524 41.64 -13.33 -2.73
C VAL A 524 41.13 -11.90 -2.62
N CYS A 525 39.86 -11.74 -2.26
CA CYS A 525 39.25 -10.44 -2.05
C CYS A 525 40.02 -9.63 -0.98
N PRO A 526 40.57 -8.45 -1.33
CA PRO A 526 41.34 -7.64 -0.39
C PRO A 526 40.43 -6.96 0.63
N PHE A 527 39.12 -6.86 0.35
CA PHE A 527 38.08 -6.44 1.29
C PHE A 527 37.56 -7.65 2.08
N GLN A 528 37.64 -7.59 3.41
CA GLN A 528 37.24 -8.67 4.31
C GLN A 528 36.36 -8.09 5.42
N ASN A 529 35.04 -8.11 5.22
CA ASN A 529 34.09 -7.44 6.10
C ASN A 529 34.16 -7.85 7.58
N LYS A 530 34.64 -9.06 7.86
CA LYS A 530 34.79 -9.58 9.23
C LYS A 530 36.02 -9.04 9.94
N MET A 531 37.06 -8.65 9.19
CA MET A 531 38.36 -8.23 9.72
C MET A 531 38.56 -6.71 9.61
N ASP A 532 38.12 -6.10 8.51
CA ASP A 532 38.42 -4.69 8.22
C ASP A 532 37.71 -3.71 9.13
N TRP A 533 36.58 -4.10 9.70
CA TRP A 533 35.94 -3.33 10.74
C TRP A 533 35.35 -4.26 11.78
N LYS A 534 35.44 -3.85 13.05
CA LYS A 534 34.52 -4.36 14.05
C LYS A 534 33.14 -3.97 13.55
N ASN A 535 32.32 -4.96 13.19
CA ASN A 535 30.88 -4.71 13.10
C ASN A 535 30.53 -3.93 14.37
N PRO A 536 30.00 -2.69 14.27
CA PRO A 536 29.55 -1.98 15.46
C PRO A 536 28.71 -3.00 16.18
N GLU A 537 29.02 -3.26 17.46
CA GLU A 537 28.31 -4.27 18.27
C GLU A 537 26.87 -4.18 17.83
N LYS A 538 26.39 -5.21 17.12
CA LYS A 538 25.08 -5.15 16.44
C LYS A 538 24.17 -4.62 17.52
N ARG A 539 23.71 -3.35 17.47
CA ARG A 539 23.00 -2.74 18.60
C ARG A 539 21.94 -3.77 18.97
N GLY A 540 22.14 -4.36 20.14
CA GLY A 540 21.77 -5.73 20.45
C GLY A 540 20.30 -5.95 20.22
N ARG A 541 19.94 -6.41 19.02
CA ARG A 541 18.54 -6.61 18.61
C ARG A 541 17.76 -5.28 18.63
N THR A 542 16.55 -5.30 18.10
CA THR A 542 15.53 -4.42 18.68
C THR A 542 15.54 -4.75 20.17
N HIS A 543 15.85 -3.79 21.07
CA HIS A 543 15.72 -3.96 22.53
C HIS A 543 14.24 -4.10 22.91
N ARG A 544 13.52 -5.00 22.25
CA ARG A 544 12.19 -5.40 22.64
C ARG A 544 12.39 -6.18 23.91
N ARG A 545 11.81 -5.65 24.98
CA ARG A 545 11.67 -6.40 26.22
C ARG A 545 10.95 -7.70 25.88
N SER A 546 11.39 -8.80 26.46
CA SER A 546 10.65 -10.04 26.38
C SER A 546 9.26 -9.84 26.97
N ILE A 547 8.27 -10.51 26.41
CA ILE A 547 6.97 -10.62 27.06
C ILE A 547 7.20 -11.33 28.41
N PRO A 548 6.74 -10.76 29.54
CA PRO A 548 6.87 -11.41 30.85
C PRO A 548 6.23 -12.81 30.88
N ASP A 549 6.84 -13.75 31.60
CA ASP A 549 6.44 -15.17 31.64
C ASP A 549 4.95 -15.35 32.00
N LEU A 550 4.45 -14.67 33.02
CA LEU A 550 3.03 -14.73 33.41
C LEU A 550 2.09 -14.40 32.23
N ILE A 551 2.50 -13.47 31.36
CA ILE A 551 1.70 -13.08 30.20
C ILE A 551 1.79 -14.15 29.12
N VAL A 552 2.99 -14.70 28.85
CA VAL A 552 3.17 -15.80 27.89
C VAL A 552 2.39 -17.04 28.33
N GLU A 553 2.51 -17.44 29.61
CA GLU A 553 1.79 -18.56 30.21
C GLU A 553 0.26 -18.37 30.08
N THR A 554 -0.24 -17.17 30.40
CA THR A 554 -1.68 -16.87 30.26
C THR A 554 -2.13 -16.89 28.79
N LEU A 555 -1.31 -16.37 27.87
CA LEU A 555 -1.60 -16.44 26.44
C LEU A 555 -1.66 -17.88 25.95
N ILE A 556 -0.73 -18.74 26.39
CA ILE A 556 -0.71 -20.16 26.07
C ILE A 556 -1.97 -20.83 26.63
N GLU A 557 -2.24 -20.71 27.93
CA GLU A 557 -3.40 -21.31 28.60
C GLU A 557 -4.72 -20.94 27.91
N GLU A 558 -4.94 -19.66 27.62
CA GLU A 558 -6.17 -19.19 26.97
C GLU A 558 -6.24 -19.57 25.49
N ASN A 559 -5.09 -19.63 24.79
CA ASN A 559 -5.04 -20.03 23.39
C ASN A 559 -5.38 -21.52 23.22
N VAL A 560 -4.84 -22.39 24.08
CA VAL A 560 -4.98 -23.86 23.96
C VAL A 560 -6.19 -24.44 24.67
N ARG A 561 -6.90 -23.65 25.50
CA ARG A 561 -8.06 -24.10 26.28
C ARG A 561 -9.05 -24.91 25.43
N GLU A 562 -9.49 -26.03 25.96
CA GLU A 562 -10.41 -26.95 25.28
C GLU A 562 -11.87 -26.48 25.37
N THR A 563 -12.68 -26.92 24.40
CA THR A 563 -14.13 -26.77 24.43
C THR A 563 -14.73 -27.74 25.45
N LYS A 564 -16.05 -27.68 25.66
CA LYS A 564 -16.76 -28.68 26.48
C LYS A 564 -16.64 -30.09 25.91
N ASP A 565 -16.41 -30.20 24.60
CA ASP A 565 -16.29 -31.45 23.87
C ASP A 565 -14.82 -31.91 23.74
N SER A 566 -13.93 -31.36 24.58
CA SER A 566 -12.48 -31.66 24.60
C SER A 566 -11.74 -31.33 23.29
N GLU A 567 -12.31 -30.45 22.45
CA GLU A 567 -11.59 -29.97 21.26
C GLU A 567 -10.66 -28.82 21.62
N PRO A 568 -9.41 -28.77 21.11
CA PRO A 568 -8.50 -27.68 21.42
C PRO A 568 -8.95 -26.36 20.80
N TYR A 569 -8.44 -25.27 21.38
CA TYR A 569 -8.58 -23.90 20.88
C TYR A 569 -10.00 -23.30 20.96
N ALA A 570 -10.67 -23.45 22.10
CA ALA A 570 -12.02 -22.96 22.35
C ALA A 570 -12.20 -21.45 22.06
N PHE A 571 -11.20 -20.63 22.38
CA PHE A 571 -11.32 -19.18 22.21
C PHE A 571 -11.46 -18.76 20.74
N ILE A 572 -10.65 -19.31 19.83
CA ILE A 572 -10.80 -19.01 18.39
C ILE A 572 -12.13 -19.55 17.89
N ARG A 573 -12.55 -20.76 18.26
CA ARG A 573 -13.84 -21.36 17.85
C ARG A 573 -15.02 -20.45 18.23
N LYS A 574 -15.03 -19.93 19.45
CA LYS A 574 -16.02 -18.91 19.90
C LYS A 574 -15.94 -17.62 19.07
N CYS A 575 -14.75 -17.17 18.71
CA CYS A 575 -14.57 -16.01 17.85
C CYS A 575 -15.07 -16.27 16.42
N LEU A 576 -14.91 -17.48 15.87
CA LEU A 576 -15.41 -17.86 14.55
C LEU A 576 -16.95 -17.81 14.50
N LEU A 577 -17.61 -18.26 15.58
CA LEU A 577 -19.08 -18.23 15.70
C LEU A 577 -19.68 -16.81 15.76
N SER A 578 -18.96 -15.86 16.37
CA SER A 578 -19.45 -14.48 16.52
C SER A 578 -19.11 -13.57 15.34
N ASP A 579 -18.18 -13.98 14.48
CA ASP A 579 -17.73 -13.19 13.35
C ASP A 579 -18.67 -13.34 12.14
N ARG A 580 -19.70 -12.48 12.09
CA ARG A 580 -20.66 -12.41 10.97
C ARG A 580 -20.04 -12.03 9.62
N SER A 581 -18.74 -11.70 9.56
CA SER A 581 -18.08 -11.24 8.34
C SER A 581 -17.86 -12.31 7.27
N GLY A 582 -18.43 -13.52 7.42
CA GLY A 582 -18.48 -14.54 6.36
C GLY A 582 -17.16 -15.24 6.06
N ASN A 583 -16.04 -14.81 6.65
CA ASN A 583 -14.70 -15.27 6.29
C ASN A 583 -14.20 -16.49 7.08
N ASN A 584 -14.98 -16.95 8.05
CA ASN A 584 -14.60 -17.92 9.08
C ASN A 584 -15.74 -18.88 9.45
N ILE A 585 -16.83 -18.82 8.69
CA ILE A 585 -18.03 -19.60 8.94
C ILE A 585 -17.77 -20.97 8.32
N GLU A 586 -17.43 -21.93 9.17
CA GLU A 586 -17.75 -23.35 8.98
C GLU A 586 -17.64 -23.87 7.56
N HIS A 587 -16.51 -24.51 7.24
CA HIS A 587 -16.36 -25.09 5.92
C HIS A 587 -17.23 -26.34 5.82
N LYS A 588 -18.11 -26.35 4.82
CA LYS A 588 -18.92 -27.51 4.47
C LYS A 588 -18.20 -28.29 3.39
N THR A 589 -17.64 -29.44 3.76
CA THR A 589 -17.00 -30.36 2.80
C THR A 589 -17.89 -31.58 2.64
N ARG A 590 -17.94 -32.11 1.42
CA ARG A 590 -18.56 -33.41 1.17
C ARG A 590 -17.53 -34.51 1.41
N VAL A 591 -17.67 -35.24 2.52
CA VAL A 591 -16.79 -36.37 2.88
C VAL A 591 -17.63 -37.64 2.79
N GLY A 592 -17.23 -38.60 1.95
CA GLY A 592 -18.00 -39.84 1.76
C GLY A 592 -19.42 -39.65 1.24
N GLY A 593 -19.72 -38.53 0.56
CA GLY A 593 -21.05 -38.19 0.07
C GLY A 593 -21.92 -37.37 1.03
N GLU A 594 -21.52 -37.22 2.29
CA GLU A 594 -22.21 -36.43 3.32
C GLU A 594 -21.61 -35.04 3.48
N ILE A 595 -22.45 -34.03 3.70
CA ILE A 595 -21.99 -32.66 3.98
C ILE A 595 -21.63 -32.59 5.47
N LYS A 596 -20.33 -32.62 5.76
CA LYS A 596 -19.80 -32.38 7.10
C LYS A 596 -19.34 -30.95 7.24
N THR A 597 -19.48 -30.40 8.43
CA THR A 597 -19.06 -29.04 8.75
C THR A 597 -17.90 -29.08 9.72
N ALA A 598 -16.77 -28.44 9.37
CA ALA A 598 -15.58 -28.40 10.21
C ALA A 598 -15.17 -26.95 10.54
N GLN A 599 -14.78 -26.72 11.79
CA GLN A 599 -14.16 -25.48 12.25
C GLN A 599 -12.65 -25.68 12.34
N TYR A 600 -11.89 -24.82 11.67
CA TYR A 600 -10.43 -24.94 11.61
C TYR A 600 -9.76 -23.88 12.48
N PRO A 601 -9.19 -24.24 13.64
CA PRO A 601 -8.54 -23.29 14.55
C PRO A 601 -7.09 -22.96 14.13
N LEU A 602 -6.83 -22.81 12.83
CA LEU A 602 -5.45 -22.73 12.29
C LEU A 602 -4.68 -21.52 12.83
N GLN A 603 -5.32 -20.37 13.02
CA GLN A 603 -4.67 -19.19 13.59
C GLN A 603 -4.16 -19.49 14.99
N ALA A 604 -4.94 -20.18 15.82
CA ALA A 604 -4.57 -20.52 17.19
C ALA A 604 -3.44 -21.53 17.23
N ALA A 605 -3.45 -22.54 16.35
CA ALA A 605 -2.36 -23.51 16.23
C ALA A 605 -1.04 -22.87 15.75
N ILE A 606 -1.10 -21.90 14.83
CA ILE A 606 0.08 -21.12 14.43
C ILE A 606 0.61 -20.30 15.61
N ILE A 607 -0.27 -19.62 16.36
CA ILE A 607 0.13 -18.87 17.56
C ILE A 607 0.73 -19.82 18.62
N ASP A 608 0.22 -21.04 18.73
CA ASP A 608 0.72 -22.05 19.67
C ASP A 608 2.18 -22.41 19.37
N CYS A 609 2.52 -22.61 18.10
CA CYS A 609 3.91 -22.80 17.64
C CYS A 609 4.80 -21.60 17.95
N ILE A 610 4.28 -20.38 17.72
CA ILE A 610 5.03 -19.14 17.97
C ILE A 610 5.33 -18.99 19.46
N LEU A 611 4.34 -19.24 20.34
CA LEU A 611 4.48 -19.09 21.79
C LEU A 611 5.38 -20.17 22.42
N HIS A 612 5.28 -21.42 21.96
CA HIS A 612 6.08 -22.52 22.52
C HIS A 612 7.49 -22.62 21.94
N LEU A 613 7.68 -22.33 20.65
CA LEU A 613 8.95 -22.58 19.95
C LEU A 613 9.66 -21.29 19.54
N GLY A 614 9.06 -20.12 19.77
CA GLY A 614 9.65 -18.83 19.37
C GLY A 614 9.76 -18.63 17.87
N MET A 615 8.95 -19.36 17.09
CA MET A 615 8.94 -19.29 15.65
C MET A 615 8.50 -17.91 15.16
N ARG A 616 9.00 -17.53 13.99
CA ARG A 616 8.47 -16.37 13.27
C ARG A 616 7.14 -16.73 12.64
N SER A 617 6.22 -15.77 12.57
CA SER A 617 4.92 -15.96 11.91
C SER A 617 5.05 -16.47 10.47
N SER A 618 6.04 -15.99 9.71
CA SER A 618 6.32 -16.45 8.34
C SER A 618 6.85 -17.88 8.27
N SER A 619 7.47 -18.41 9.32
CA SER A 619 7.94 -19.80 9.35
C SER A 619 6.85 -20.72 9.87
N ALA A 620 6.18 -20.34 10.97
CA ALA A 620 5.09 -21.12 11.55
C ALA A 620 3.94 -21.34 10.57
N ARG A 621 3.56 -20.33 9.78
CA ARG A 621 2.50 -20.48 8.75
C ARG A 621 2.81 -21.52 7.67
N TRP A 622 4.09 -21.73 7.38
CA TRP A 622 4.57 -22.58 6.29
C TRP A 622 5.20 -23.87 6.81
N LEU A 623 4.70 -24.40 7.94
CA LEU A 623 4.99 -25.78 8.33
C LEU A 623 4.36 -26.74 7.32
N ASP A 624 5.06 -27.83 7.03
CA ASP A 624 4.58 -28.91 6.15
C ASP A 624 3.74 -29.92 6.95
N SER A 625 2.67 -30.43 6.37
CA SER A 625 1.77 -31.41 7.00
C SER A 625 2.28 -32.84 6.92
N GLY A 626 3.27 -33.13 6.07
CA GLY A 626 3.74 -34.48 5.76
C GLY A 626 2.81 -35.25 4.83
N GLN A 627 1.81 -34.59 4.22
CA GLN A 627 0.82 -35.27 3.36
C GLN A 627 1.45 -35.89 2.11
N GLY A 628 2.56 -35.32 1.62
CA GLY A 628 3.33 -35.85 0.49
C GLY A 628 4.40 -36.88 0.86
N ASP A 629 4.61 -37.14 2.15
CA ASP A 629 5.69 -38.01 2.63
C ASP A 629 5.29 -39.49 2.58
N GLY A 630 6.29 -40.37 2.49
CA GLY A 630 6.07 -41.83 2.61
C GLY A 630 5.79 -42.30 4.02
N LYS A 631 6.26 -41.54 5.02
CA LYS A 631 6.12 -41.89 6.43
C LYS A 631 5.70 -40.67 7.24
N THR A 632 4.82 -40.90 8.21
CA THR A 632 4.41 -39.91 9.21
C THR A 632 4.89 -40.33 10.59
N VAL A 633 4.78 -39.43 11.57
CA VAL A 633 5.18 -39.69 12.97
C VAL A 633 3.97 -40.16 13.76
N ASP A 634 4.07 -41.34 14.36
CA ASP A 634 3.21 -41.75 15.47
C ASP A 634 3.73 -41.07 16.75
N ILE A 635 2.94 -40.13 17.28
CA ILE A 635 3.34 -39.30 18.42
C ILE A 635 3.41 -40.09 19.72
N ASP A 636 2.53 -41.07 19.91
CA ASP A 636 2.44 -41.84 21.15
C ASP A 636 3.57 -42.88 21.22
N ARG A 637 3.93 -43.48 20.08
CA ARG A 637 5.06 -44.43 19.99
C ARG A 637 6.40 -43.76 19.76
N VAL A 638 6.40 -42.51 19.26
CA VAL A 638 7.60 -41.80 18.80
C VAL A 638 8.34 -42.63 17.73
N GLU A 639 7.56 -43.12 16.76
CA GLU A 639 8.04 -43.95 15.65
C GLU A 639 7.54 -43.43 14.30
N TYR A 640 8.27 -43.79 13.24
CA TYR A 640 7.81 -43.55 11.88
C TYR A 640 6.87 -44.67 11.44
N VAL A 641 5.66 -44.30 11.07
CA VAL A 641 4.66 -45.19 10.49
C VAL A 641 4.45 -44.84 9.03
N GLU A 642 3.97 -45.81 8.24
CA GLU A 642 3.71 -45.61 6.83
C GLU A 642 2.55 -44.62 6.63
N ASN A 643 2.72 -43.67 5.70
CA ASN A 643 1.68 -42.68 5.42
C ASN A 643 0.60 -43.32 4.53
N PRO A 644 -0.66 -43.46 5.00
CA PRO A 644 -1.70 -44.09 4.19
C PRO A 644 -2.06 -43.30 2.92
N VAL A 645 -1.73 -42.00 2.87
CA VAL A 645 -2.05 -41.13 1.72
C VAL A 645 -1.05 -41.31 0.57
N ASN A 646 0.23 -41.57 0.87
CA ASN A 646 1.28 -41.65 -0.14
C ASN A 646 2.42 -42.61 0.29
N PRO A 647 2.13 -43.90 0.53
CA PRO A 647 3.08 -44.84 1.11
C PRO A 647 4.36 -45.04 0.27
N ASP A 648 4.26 -44.85 -1.05
CA ASP A 648 5.37 -45.06 -2.00
C ASP A 648 6.37 -43.89 -2.06
N SER A 649 6.04 -42.74 -1.46
CA SER A 649 6.92 -41.57 -1.46
C SER A 649 8.20 -41.81 -0.65
N LYS A 650 9.33 -41.32 -1.14
CA LYS A 650 10.61 -41.36 -0.39
C LYS A 650 10.86 -40.06 0.38
N GLU A 651 9.98 -39.08 0.23
CA GLU A 651 10.12 -37.79 0.88
C GLU A 651 9.74 -37.87 2.36
N ARG A 652 10.35 -36.98 3.15
CA ARG A 652 10.12 -36.84 4.59
C ARG A 652 10.23 -35.37 5.01
N ASN A 653 9.37 -34.57 4.41
CA ASN A 653 9.35 -33.12 4.47
C ASN A 653 8.40 -32.57 5.56
N GLY A 654 7.55 -33.42 6.14
CA GLY A 654 6.59 -33.08 7.17
C GLY A 654 7.21 -32.40 8.39
N ALA A 655 6.49 -31.46 8.99
CA ALA A 655 7.02 -30.70 10.10
C ALA A 655 7.25 -31.55 11.35
N LEU A 656 6.43 -32.56 11.62
CA LEU A 656 6.64 -33.47 12.75
C LEU A 656 7.76 -34.46 12.42
N GLN A 657 8.81 -34.48 13.25
CA GLN A 657 9.96 -35.36 13.08
C GLN A 657 10.29 -36.05 14.41
N ILE A 658 11.19 -37.03 14.33
CA ILE A 658 11.78 -37.77 15.44
C ILE A 658 13.29 -37.60 15.32
N MET A 659 13.89 -37.06 16.37
CA MET A 659 15.32 -36.89 16.49
C MET A 659 15.88 -37.92 17.47
N GLN A 660 17.00 -38.52 17.10
CA GLN A 660 17.77 -39.39 17.98
C GLN A 660 18.65 -38.54 18.92
N VAL A 661 18.46 -38.68 20.23
CA VAL A 661 19.23 -37.97 21.27
C VAL A 661 19.99 -39.01 22.10
N GLY A 662 21.24 -39.27 21.73
CA GLY A 662 22.04 -40.34 22.32
C GLY A 662 21.81 -41.70 21.64
N LEU A 663 22.26 -42.79 22.26
CA LEU A 663 22.25 -44.12 21.61
C LEU A 663 20.84 -44.68 21.44
N ASP A 664 19.98 -44.59 22.46
CA ASP A 664 18.68 -45.31 22.46
C ASP A 664 17.45 -44.40 22.64
N LYS A 665 17.63 -43.10 22.85
CA LYS A 665 16.50 -42.19 23.14
C LYS A 665 16.07 -41.41 21.91
N LYS A 666 14.81 -41.57 21.53
CA LYS A 666 14.13 -40.77 20.50
C LYS A 666 13.31 -39.68 21.16
N VAL A 667 13.26 -38.50 20.55
CA VAL A 667 12.39 -37.40 20.97
C VAL A 667 11.66 -36.81 19.76
N LEU A 668 10.48 -36.26 20.01
CA LEU A 668 9.77 -35.48 19.00
C LEU A 668 10.54 -34.19 18.71
N SER A 669 10.65 -33.88 17.42
CA SER A 669 11.32 -32.71 16.88
C SER A 669 10.44 -32.05 15.82
N LEU A 670 10.85 -30.87 15.35
CA LEU A 670 10.09 -30.12 14.37
C LEU A 670 10.98 -29.62 13.22
N LEU A 671 10.68 -30.03 11.99
CA LEU A 671 11.37 -29.59 10.78
C LEU A 671 10.73 -28.33 10.19
N MET A 672 11.57 -27.34 9.95
CA MET A 672 11.21 -26.10 9.25
C MET A 672 11.88 -26.04 7.89
N LEU A 673 11.07 -26.19 6.84
CA LEU A 673 11.52 -26.05 5.46
C LEU A 673 11.67 -24.57 5.04
N LYS A 674 10.91 -23.66 5.67
CA LYS A 674 10.97 -22.21 5.41
C LYS A 674 11.50 -21.44 6.62
N ASN A 675 12.70 -20.89 6.49
CA ASN A 675 13.28 -19.96 7.46
C ASN A 675 13.89 -18.70 6.78
N LYS A 676 14.64 -17.89 7.53
CA LYS A 676 15.28 -16.67 7.01
C LYS A 676 16.50 -16.94 6.13
N THR A 677 17.18 -18.05 6.41
CA THR A 677 18.52 -18.37 5.91
C THR A 677 18.47 -19.38 4.77
N THR A 678 17.28 -19.71 4.27
CA THR A 678 16.99 -20.71 3.22
C THR A 678 17.37 -22.16 3.54
N ASP A 679 18.25 -22.39 4.50
CA ASP A 679 18.63 -23.74 4.96
C ASP A 679 17.50 -24.43 5.71
N LEU A 680 17.42 -25.75 5.57
CA LEU A 680 16.54 -26.56 6.41
C LEU A 680 16.94 -26.42 7.89
N HIS A 681 15.95 -26.26 8.77
CA HIS A 681 16.21 -26.09 10.20
C HIS A 681 15.33 -27.02 11.02
N GLU A 682 15.96 -27.90 11.79
CA GLU A 682 15.28 -28.80 12.70
C GLU A 682 15.38 -28.26 14.13
N ILE A 683 14.22 -28.17 14.79
CA ILE A 683 14.11 -27.83 16.21
C ILE A 683 14.15 -29.16 16.98
N PRO A 684 15.19 -29.41 17.80
CA PRO A 684 15.49 -30.71 18.39
C PRO A 684 14.54 -31.10 19.55
N TYR A 685 13.42 -30.41 19.68
CA TYR A 685 12.43 -30.63 20.73
C TYR A 685 11.08 -30.06 20.35
N LEU A 686 10.06 -30.90 20.48
CA LEU A 686 8.66 -30.52 20.36
C LEU A 686 7.88 -31.05 21.57
N PRO A 687 7.24 -30.18 22.37
CA PRO A 687 6.40 -30.63 23.48
C PRO A 687 5.31 -31.58 22.98
N GLU A 688 5.13 -32.73 23.63
CA GLU A 688 4.15 -33.75 23.23
C GLU A 688 2.73 -33.19 23.09
N ALA A 689 2.30 -32.36 24.04
CA ALA A 689 0.99 -31.71 23.99
C ALA A 689 0.83 -30.80 22.74
N LEU A 690 1.89 -30.11 22.32
CA LEU A 690 1.89 -29.33 21.09
C LEU A 690 1.88 -30.26 19.87
N ALA A 691 2.68 -31.32 19.86
CA ALA A 691 2.69 -32.32 18.80
C ALA A 691 1.29 -32.90 18.56
N LYS A 692 0.60 -33.34 19.63
CA LYS A 692 -0.77 -33.87 19.57
C LYS A 692 -1.75 -32.86 18.98
N ARG A 693 -1.65 -31.58 19.35
CA ARG A 693 -2.49 -30.53 18.76
C ARG A 693 -2.14 -30.23 17.31
N LEU A 694 -0.87 -30.35 16.89
CA LEU A 694 -0.48 -30.21 15.48
C LEU A 694 -0.96 -31.38 14.63
N ASP A 695 -0.90 -32.59 15.16
CA ASP A 695 -1.45 -33.79 14.52
C ASP A 695 -2.97 -33.72 14.38
N TYR A 696 -3.67 -33.19 15.40
CA TYR A 696 -5.09 -32.85 15.27
C TYR A 696 -5.37 -31.90 14.10
N ILE A 697 -4.56 -30.86 13.90
CA ILE A 697 -4.70 -29.97 12.73
C ILE A 697 -4.40 -30.71 11.42
N ARG A 698 -3.39 -31.58 11.40
CA ARG A 698 -3.06 -32.42 10.23
C ARG A 698 -4.25 -33.29 9.84
N MET A 699 -4.83 -34.03 10.79
CA MET A 699 -6.01 -34.87 10.56
C MET A 699 -7.20 -34.06 10.02
N LEU A 700 -7.48 -32.88 10.58
CA LEU A 700 -8.53 -32.00 10.06
C LEU A 700 -8.28 -31.56 8.61
N GLN A 701 -7.03 -31.25 8.27
CA GLN A 701 -6.67 -30.86 6.91
C GLN A 701 -6.78 -32.03 5.93
N GLU A 702 -6.39 -33.24 6.33
CA GLU A 702 -6.51 -34.44 5.50
C GLU A 702 -7.97 -34.83 5.25
N GLU A 703 -8.82 -34.81 6.30
CA GLU A 703 -10.24 -35.17 6.17
C GLU A 703 -11.05 -34.12 5.40
N PHE A 704 -10.86 -32.83 5.70
CA PHE A 704 -11.79 -31.79 5.26
C PHE A 704 -11.22 -30.79 4.24
N ASN A 705 -9.90 -30.69 4.09
CA ASN A 705 -9.22 -29.80 3.13
C ASN A 705 -7.95 -30.43 2.50
N PRO A 706 -8.08 -31.62 1.88
CA PRO A 706 -6.95 -32.31 1.27
C PRO A 706 -6.39 -31.50 0.09
N THR A 707 -5.11 -31.71 -0.21
CA THR A 707 -4.46 -31.16 -1.41
C THR A 707 -3.68 -32.27 -2.11
N SER A 708 -3.79 -32.34 -3.42
CA SER A 708 -3.06 -33.32 -4.25
C SER A 708 -1.65 -32.84 -4.58
N GLU A 709 -1.44 -31.53 -4.64
CA GLU A 709 -0.18 -30.92 -5.08
C GLU A 709 0.43 -30.04 -3.98
N PRO A 710 1.77 -29.96 -3.92
CA PRO A 710 2.46 -29.08 -3.00
C PRO A 710 2.39 -27.61 -3.48
N THR A 711 2.46 -26.69 -2.53
CA THR A 711 2.52 -25.25 -2.77
C THR A 711 3.95 -24.73 -2.60
N GLN A 712 4.40 -23.83 -3.47
CA GLN A 712 5.67 -23.13 -3.26
C GLN A 712 5.60 -22.27 -1.99
N ALA A 713 6.61 -22.36 -1.13
CA ALA A 713 6.64 -21.69 0.18
C ALA A 713 6.89 -20.16 0.12
N ILE A 714 6.16 -19.43 -0.74
CA ILE A 714 6.34 -18.00 -1.03
C ILE A 714 5.09 -17.22 -0.61
N ASP A 715 5.29 -16.14 0.16
CA ASP A 715 4.18 -15.23 0.47
C ASP A 715 3.78 -14.42 -0.78
N ARG A 716 2.47 -14.27 -1.03
CA ARG A 716 1.94 -13.60 -2.25
C ARG A 716 2.55 -12.21 -2.51
N LYS A 717 2.85 -11.44 -1.45
CA LYS A 717 3.47 -10.11 -1.56
C LYS A 717 4.91 -10.13 -2.09
N ASP A 718 5.57 -11.27 -1.99
CA ASP A 718 6.96 -11.46 -2.41
C ASP A 718 7.08 -12.24 -3.72
N LYS A 719 5.98 -12.77 -4.29
CA LYS A 719 5.98 -13.47 -5.59
C LYS A 719 6.66 -12.67 -6.71
N ASN A 720 6.51 -11.34 -6.70
CA ASN A 720 7.12 -10.46 -7.71
C ASN A 720 8.60 -10.10 -7.44
N LYS A 721 9.11 -10.37 -6.23
CA LYS A 721 10.48 -9.98 -5.81
C LYS A 721 11.48 -11.10 -5.95
N PHE A 722 11.03 -12.35 -5.92
CA PHE A 722 11.89 -13.50 -6.16
C PHE A 722 11.96 -13.75 -7.66
N SER A 723 13.09 -13.36 -8.27
CA SER A 723 13.47 -13.84 -9.60
C SER A 723 13.57 -15.37 -9.59
N GLU A 724 13.33 -16.01 -10.73
CA GLU A 724 13.28 -17.46 -10.96
C GLU A 724 14.46 -18.28 -10.37
N ALA A 725 15.57 -17.64 -10.00
CA ALA A 725 16.78 -18.27 -9.48
C ALA A 725 16.74 -18.75 -8.01
N THR A 726 15.72 -18.44 -7.20
CA THR A 726 15.70 -18.90 -5.79
C THR A 726 14.83 -20.14 -5.67
N VAL A 727 15.46 -21.32 -5.55
CA VAL A 727 14.77 -22.60 -5.31
C VAL A 727 14.07 -22.52 -3.96
N THR A 728 12.76 -22.31 -3.98
CA THR A 728 11.93 -22.30 -2.77
C THR A 728 11.33 -23.68 -2.58
N ALA A 729 11.29 -24.15 -1.34
CA ALA A 729 10.72 -25.45 -1.01
C ALA A 729 9.27 -25.53 -1.48
N LYS A 730 8.92 -26.63 -2.15
CA LYS A 730 7.54 -27.04 -2.38
C LYS A 730 7.09 -27.82 -1.16
N ILE A 731 5.99 -27.41 -0.55
CA ILE A 731 5.52 -27.97 0.72
C ILE A 731 4.03 -28.25 0.66
N TYR A 732 3.53 -29.20 1.45
CA TYR A 732 2.11 -29.39 1.71
C TYR A 732 1.75 -28.60 2.97
N PRO A 733 1.22 -27.36 2.92
CA PRO A 733 1.13 -26.56 4.13
C PRO A 733 0.24 -27.22 5.19
N LEU A 734 0.63 -27.20 6.46
CA LEU A 734 -0.18 -27.68 7.58
C LEU A 734 -1.33 -26.73 7.90
N PHE A 735 -1.15 -25.43 7.66
CA PHE A 735 -2.13 -24.39 8.00
C PHE A 735 -2.83 -23.81 6.77
N ARG A 736 -3.21 -24.66 5.79
CA ARG A 736 -3.92 -24.27 4.56
C ARG A 736 -5.22 -23.56 4.88
N ASP A 737 -5.44 -22.38 4.30
CA ASP A 737 -6.70 -21.65 4.45
C ASP A 737 -7.80 -22.39 3.67
N PRO A 738 -8.85 -22.91 4.32
CA PRO A 738 -9.92 -23.64 3.64
C PRO A 738 -10.87 -22.71 2.87
N SER A 739 -10.63 -21.38 2.87
CA SER A 739 -11.46 -20.45 2.13
C SER A 739 -11.50 -20.78 0.63
N PRO A 740 -12.68 -20.80 -0.01
CA PRO A 740 -12.80 -21.09 -1.44
C PRO A 740 -12.09 -20.06 -2.32
N ARG A 741 -11.82 -18.85 -1.79
CA ARG A 741 -11.05 -17.80 -2.47
C ARG A 741 -9.54 -18.09 -2.50
N ASN A 742 -9.08 -19.11 -1.78
CA ASN A 742 -7.69 -19.51 -1.74
C ASN A 742 -7.41 -20.61 -2.76
N SER A 743 -7.39 -20.23 -4.05
CA SER A 743 -7.06 -21.12 -5.18
C SER A 743 -5.71 -21.81 -5.03
N ASP A 744 -4.73 -21.10 -4.45
CA ASP A 744 -3.33 -21.55 -4.42
C ASP A 744 -3.04 -22.55 -3.30
N LYS A 745 -4.07 -22.94 -2.52
CA LYS A 745 -3.92 -23.78 -1.31
C LYS A 745 -2.86 -23.25 -0.33
N ALA A 746 -2.63 -21.94 -0.35
CA ALA A 746 -1.65 -21.28 0.51
C ALA A 746 -2.08 -21.32 1.99
N PRO A 747 -1.14 -21.16 2.94
CA PRO A 747 -1.51 -21.08 4.35
C PRO A 747 -2.29 -19.79 4.65
N ILE A 748 -3.03 -19.78 5.76
CA ILE A 748 -3.76 -18.62 6.31
C ILE A 748 -2.93 -17.34 6.15
N SER A 749 -3.51 -16.23 5.70
CA SER A 749 -2.78 -14.96 5.50
C SER A 749 -2.22 -14.35 6.80
N THR A 750 -1.18 -13.53 6.69
CA THR A 750 -0.66 -12.73 7.82
C THR A 750 -1.73 -11.90 8.50
N ASP A 751 -2.69 -11.39 7.73
CA ASP A 751 -3.70 -10.45 8.23
C ASP A 751 -4.79 -11.19 9.02
N LYS A 752 -5.12 -12.43 8.63
CA LYS A 752 -5.99 -13.31 9.43
C LYS A 752 -5.31 -13.67 10.77
N LEU A 753 -4.02 -14.00 10.74
CA LEU A 753 -3.25 -14.30 11.94
C LEU A 753 -3.14 -13.09 12.88
N SER A 754 -2.82 -11.91 12.33
CA SER A 754 -2.71 -10.66 13.08
C SER A 754 -4.03 -10.27 13.76
N ARG A 755 -5.16 -10.39 13.05
CA ARG A 755 -6.49 -10.14 13.63
C ARG A 755 -6.80 -11.08 14.80
N TYR A 756 -6.44 -12.36 14.70
CA TYR A 756 -6.66 -13.29 15.80
C TYR A 756 -5.80 -12.94 17.01
N TRP A 757 -4.51 -12.67 16.79
CA TRP A 757 -3.59 -12.27 17.86
C TRP A 757 -4.07 -11.02 18.61
N HIS A 758 -4.59 -10.03 17.89
CA HIS A 758 -5.23 -8.86 18.49
C HIS A 758 -6.39 -9.24 19.42
N ARG A 759 -7.26 -10.14 18.97
CA ARG A 759 -8.40 -10.64 19.77
C ARG A 759 -7.92 -11.41 21.01
N LEU A 760 -6.90 -12.26 20.86
CA LEU A 760 -6.32 -13.04 21.96
C LEU A 760 -5.70 -12.11 23.01
N LEU A 761 -4.92 -11.10 22.59
CA LEU A 761 -4.35 -10.11 23.48
C LEU A 761 -5.44 -9.34 24.25
N LYS A 762 -6.52 -8.89 23.58
CA LYS A 762 -7.65 -8.22 24.25
C LYS A 762 -8.34 -9.12 25.27
N HIS A 763 -8.48 -10.40 24.96
CA HIS A 763 -9.07 -11.37 25.88
C HIS A 763 -8.18 -11.63 27.09
N CYS A 764 -6.86 -11.71 26.89
CA CYS A 764 -5.92 -12.05 27.96
C CYS A 764 -5.51 -10.87 28.84
N GLU A 765 -5.55 -9.62 28.35
CA GLU A 765 -5.18 -8.43 29.11
C GLU A 765 -5.88 -8.32 30.49
N PRO A 766 -7.23 -8.41 30.60
CA PRO A 766 -7.90 -8.38 31.90
C PRO A 766 -7.55 -9.60 32.77
N ILE A 767 -7.39 -10.79 32.17
CA ILE A 767 -7.06 -12.03 32.89
C ILE A 767 -5.68 -11.93 33.53
N VAL A 768 -4.70 -11.43 32.77
CA VAL A 768 -3.34 -11.16 33.24
C VAL A 768 -3.37 -10.13 34.36
N HIS A 769 -4.18 -9.08 34.24
CA HIS A 769 -4.31 -8.09 35.31
C HIS A 769 -4.86 -8.72 36.61
N THR A 770 -5.90 -9.55 36.52
CA THR A 770 -6.43 -10.29 37.68
C THR A 770 -5.38 -11.22 38.29
N LYS A 771 -4.65 -12.00 37.47
CA LYS A 771 -3.56 -12.86 37.97
C LYS A 771 -2.46 -12.04 38.64
N ARG A 772 -2.10 -10.87 38.09
CA ARG A 772 -1.12 -9.97 38.69
C ARG A 772 -1.57 -9.42 40.03
N LYS A 773 -2.84 -9.00 40.17
CA LYS A 773 -3.40 -8.57 41.46
C LYS A 773 -3.33 -9.68 42.51
N LYS A 774 -3.59 -10.93 42.13
CA LYS A 774 -3.47 -12.07 43.03
C LYS A 774 -2.02 -12.30 43.51
N ILE A 775 -1.04 -12.08 42.65
CA ILE A 775 0.39 -12.32 42.96
C ILE A 775 1.02 -11.15 43.72
N TYR A 776 0.70 -9.91 43.33
CA TYR A 776 1.39 -8.70 43.78
C TYR A 776 0.53 -7.76 44.65
N GLY A 777 -0.74 -8.11 44.89
CA GLY A 777 -1.70 -7.33 45.69
C GLY A 777 -2.63 -6.41 44.86
N GLU A 778 -3.70 -5.93 45.49
CA GLU A 778 -4.76 -5.13 44.83
C GLU A 778 -4.27 -3.80 44.22
N ASN A 779 -3.20 -3.23 44.78
CA ASN A 779 -2.61 -1.96 44.33
C ASN A 779 -1.72 -2.10 43.08
N THR A 780 -1.67 -3.28 42.45
CA THR A 780 -0.83 -3.52 41.27
C THR A 780 -1.31 -2.71 40.07
N SER A 781 -0.39 -1.96 39.45
CA SER A 781 -0.69 -1.16 38.26
C SER A 781 -1.16 -2.02 37.07
N PHE A 782 -2.12 -1.47 36.32
CA PHE A 782 -2.59 -2.07 35.07
C PHE A 782 -1.46 -2.08 34.02
N TYR A 783 -1.33 -3.18 33.30
CA TYR A 783 -0.29 -3.35 32.28
C TYR A 783 -0.95 -3.46 30.91
N PRO A 784 -1.12 -2.34 30.20
CA PRO A 784 -1.85 -2.33 28.95
C PRO A 784 -1.05 -3.05 27.86
N PHE A 785 -1.73 -3.89 27.10
CA PHE A 785 -1.20 -4.56 25.91
C PHE A 785 -1.29 -3.62 24.70
N PHE A 786 -2.22 -2.68 24.73
CA PHE A 786 -2.54 -1.77 23.62
C PHE A 786 -2.17 -0.32 23.94
N ASP A 787 -1.85 0.44 22.90
CA ASP A 787 -1.73 1.89 22.97
C ASP A 787 -3.10 2.60 22.89
N VAL A 788 -3.09 3.94 22.93
CA VAL A 788 -4.31 4.77 22.86
C VAL A 788 -5.08 4.64 21.54
N ASN A 789 -4.44 4.10 20.50
CA ASN A 789 -5.03 3.88 19.18
C ASN A 789 -5.49 2.43 18.99
N ASP A 790 -5.58 1.66 20.08
CA ASP A 790 -5.90 0.23 20.07
C ASP A 790 -4.86 -0.63 19.32
N ASN A 791 -3.64 -0.15 19.08
CA ASN A 791 -2.59 -0.99 18.47
C ASN A 791 -1.84 -1.77 19.55
N PRO A 792 -1.45 -3.04 19.32
CA PRO A 792 -0.58 -3.77 20.23
C PRO A 792 0.72 -2.99 20.43
N SER A 793 1.05 -2.66 21.68
CA SER A 793 2.30 -1.97 22.01
C SER A 793 3.50 -2.77 21.50
N GLY A 794 4.64 -2.11 21.27
CA GLY A 794 5.79 -2.68 20.55
C GLY A 794 6.32 -4.03 21.08
N THR A 795 6.05 -4.35 22.36
CA THR A 795 6.36 -5.64 23.02
C THR A 795 5.45 -6.77 22.54
N PHE A 796 4.19 -6.47 22.19
CA PHE A 796 3.17 -7.42 21.78
C PHE A 796 2.91 -7.43 20.27
N THR A 797 3.64 -6.66 19.47
CA THR A 797 3.49 -6.70 18.01
C THR A 797 3.98 -8.04 17.46
N LEU A 798 3.10 -8.78 16.78
CA LEU A 798 3.43 -9.94 15.95
C LEU A 798 4.40 -9.50 14.84
N SER A 799 5.68 -9.51 15.14
CA SER A 799 6.72 -9.14 14.20
C SER A 799 7.87 -10.13 14.33
N VAL A 800 8.65 -10.20 13.24
CA VAL A 800 9.55 -11.28 12.81
C VAL A 800 10.78 -11.50 13.73
N SER A 801 10.69 -11.24 15.03
CA SER A 801 11.78 -11.42 15.98
C SER A 801 11.53 -12.60 16.92
N PRO A 802 12.57 -13.41 17.21
CA PRO A 802 12.45 -14.58 18.08
C PRO A 802 12.05 -14.18 19.50
N LEU A 803 11.36 -15.09 20.18
CA LEU A 803 11.14 -15.02 21.63
C LEU A 803 12.49 -14.92 22.39
N SER A 804 12.40 -14.46 23.63
CA SER A 804 13.55 -14.24 24.52
C SER A 804 14.52 -15.43 24.59
N PRO A 805 15.84 -15.22 24.61
CA PRO A 805 16.81 -16.25 24.99
C PRO A 805 16.51 -16.87 26.35
N HIS A 806 15.82 -16.17 27.26
CA HIS A 806 15.42 -16.75 28.55
C HIS A 806 14.40 -17.87 28.41
N PHE A 807 13.50 -17.84 27.42
CA PHE A 807 12.52 -18.90 27.22
C PHE A 807 13.18 -20.14 26.61
N LEU A 808 14.07 -19.94 25.62
CA LEU A 808 14.91 -21.00 25.08
C LEU A 808 15.86 -21.58 26.14
N ASN A 809 16.44 -20.73 27.01
CA ASN A 809 17.25 -21.17 28.14
C ASN A 809 16.42 -21.88 29.21
N ARG A 810 15.15 -21.52 29.44
CA ARG A 810 14.28 -22.20 30.42
C ARG A 810 13.85 -23.58 29.90
N ALA A 811 13.51 -23.69 28.61
CA ALA A 811 13.31 -24.98 27.95
C ALA A 811 14.60 -25.83 27.97
N PHE A 812 15.75 -25.22 27.68
CA PHE A 812 17.07 -25.87 27.78
C PHE A 812 17.46 -26.22 29.22
N HIS A 813 17.10 -25.42 30.22
CA HIS A 813 17.35 -25.70 31.63
C HIS A 813 16.40 -26.76 32.18
N GLN A 814 15.12 -26.76 31.81
CA GLN A 814 14.20 -27.87 32.09
C GLN A 814 14.68 -29.15 31.41
N GLN A 815 15.23 -29.06 30.20
CA GLN A 815 15.89 -30.19 29.52
C GLN A 815 17.14 -30.65 30.27
N LEU A 816 18.02 -29.74 30.69
CA LEU A 816 19.20 -30.08 31.48
C LEU A 816 18.78 -30.71 32.80
N PHE A 817 17.73 -30.21 33.45
CA PHE A 817 17.22 -30.77 34.70
C PHE A 817 16.59 -32.15 34.50
N SER A 818 15.74 -32.34 33.49
CA SER A 818 15.13 -33.65 33.18
C SER A 818 16.19 -34.66 32.69
N PHE A 819 17.19 -34.21 31.93
CA PHE A 819 18.32 -35.02 31.48
C PHE A 819 19.22 -35.42 32.65
N LEU A 820 19.60 -34.46 33.51
CA LEU A 820 20.38 -34.73 34.71
C LEU A 820 19.60 -35.59 35.71
N SER A 821 18.28 -35.41 35.83
CA SER A 821 17.42 -36.25 36.69
C SER A 821 17.30 -37.67 36.15
N ALA A 822 17.24 -37.86 34.82
CA ALA A 822 17.23 -39.18 34.19
C ALA A 822 18.59 -39.89 34.36
N ILE A 823 19.70 -39.17 34.24
CA ILE A 823 21.05 -39.71 34.54
C ILE A 823 21.15 -40.09 36.02
N ARG A 824 20.65 -39.24 36.94
CA ARG A 824 20.65 -39.50 38.39
C ARG A 824 19.76 -40.66 38.83
N ALA A 825 18.75 -41.01 38.04
CA ALA A 825 17.87 -42.15 38.31
C ALA A 825 18.46 -43.48 37.79
N GLN A 826 19.47 -43.40 36.91
CA GLN A 826 20.20 -44.56 36.37
C GLN A 826 21.52 -44.83 37.11
N SER A 827 22.06 -43.84 37.82
CA SER A 827 23.14 -43.98 38.81
C SER A 827 22.58 -44.33 40.18
#